data_AF-A0A929V244-F1
#
_entry.id   AF-A0A929V244-F1
#
_cell.length_a   1.000
_cell.length_b   1.000
_cell.length_c   1.000
_cell.angle_alpha   90.00
_cell.angle_beta   90.00
_cell.angle_gamma   90.00
#
_symmetry.space_group_name_H-M   'P 1'
#
loop_
_entity.id
_entity.type
_entity.pdbx_description
1 polymer ?
#
loop_
_entity_poly.entity_id
_entity_poly.type
_entity_poly.pdbx_seq_one_letter_code
_entity_poly.pdbx_strand_id
1 'polypeptide(L)'
;MGLISFSNIILSINTSALFVPTLSASVDQVNLQVNGNQVINSTNKTTEIPFNFTVNTNNRTGYTATLSSETENTALTNATSTAGAKIDSISTDLSLSNLPNNTWGYKFSNSTNYAPIPAWSTPAQILQTTGKTNGNESNQLSIGMKLADNLESGNYTNKLILSFVSNPYQMCAIMTNGPDFNAKIRKLSGESENSINNGFNNVIYKIERSNIIDQSKNLISVDEPDSDYQIFAWFDNDTKTIKYYSEGQKIFLNSNSSKAFIGLKELHELDVSNFDTSNVNDMSRMFAYLENIEDLDLSNFKVKNVKNMEYMFIGMTKIRNLNLDWENESDVSNTRGMFSGLKSIRSLNLTKFDTRNVTNMSAMFENMSSLESIQFGEKFITKNVTTMGGMFSNDVELKTLDLFRFDTSNVINMEYMFSHASKLTTLNLSNFNTSKVTNMSNMFSRMYSLTGLNISSFDTSKVTDMNHMFSEASKLISLDLSNFNTSQVTNMSNMFSYMHSLTSLNLSNFNTHQVVNMSYMFCYTLSLTALNLSNFNTSNVTDMSYMFYIMPNLTSLNLSGFDTSRVANMDRIFSNSDGYEYDDKLEKIYVNNDFDISKLTDYSGMFKNRKKLRGGAGSFLADPSTADKPWLRIDDPAHGRPGYFTRKP
;
A
#
# COMPACT_ATOMS: atom_id res chain seq x y z
N MET A 1 60.24 1.13 -42.83
CA MET A 1 58.82 1.45 -42.61
C MET A 1 58.39 0.87 -41.28
N GLY A 2 58.38 1.69 -40.22
CA GLY A 2 57.81 1.29 -38.93
C GLY A 2 56.43 1.91 -38.83
N LEU A 3 55.38 1.10 -38.95
CA LEU A 3 54.02 1.49 -38.56
C LEU A 3 53.89 1.23 -37.06
N ILE A 4 53.77 2.30 -36.28
CA ILE A 4 53.28 2.23 -34.90
C ILE A 4 51.77 2.45 -35.00
N SER A 5 51.00 1.39 -34.76
CA SER A 5 49.54 1.47 -34.58
C SER A 5 49.26 1.74 -33.10
N PHE A 6 48.62 2.87 -32.80
CA PHE A 6 47.96 3.06 -31.52
C PHE A 6 46.53 2.52 -31.65
N SER A 7 46.20 1.48 -30.90
CA SER A 7 44.85 0.92 -30.82
C SER A 7 44.56 0.60 -29.36
N ASN A 8 43.92 1.55 -28.67
CA ASN A 8 42.96 1.38 -27.58
C ASN A 8 42.90 2.68 -26.77
N ILE A 9 42.20 3.67 -27.30
CA ILE A 9 41.64 4.74 -26.47
C ILE A 9 40.34 4.16 -25.89
N ILE A 10 40.42 3.59 -24.69
CA ILE A 10 39.23 3.25 -23.90
C ILE A 10 38.72 4.57 -23.33
N LEU A 11 37.68 5.15 -23.93
CA LEU A 11 36.96 6.28 -23.32
C LEU A 11 36.22 5.74 -22.10
N SER A 12 36.66 6.13 -20.90
CA SER A 12 35.89 5.98 -19.68
C SER A 12 34.53 6.67 -19.86
N ILE A 13 33.45 5.90 -19.84
CA ILE A 13 32.07 6.39 -19.96
C ILE A 13 31.60 7.15 -18.72
N ASN A 14 32.40 7.23 -17.66
CA ASN A 14 32.08 8.01 -16.46
C ASN A 14 32.57 9.45 -16.63
N THR A 15 31.94 10.18 -17.56
CA THR A 15 32.04 11.64 -17.58
C THR A 15 30.81 12.19 -16.88
N SER A 16 30.94 12.48 -15.58
CA SER A 16 29.97 13.31 -14.87
C SER A 16 30.64 14.58 -14.43
N ALA A 17 30.10 15.70 -14.88
CA ALA A 17 30.49 17.03 -14.43
C ALA A 17 29.75 17.30 -13.11
N LEU A 18 30.47 17.87 -12.14
CA LEU A 18 29.86 18.40 -10.92
C LEU A 18 28.76 19.39 -11.29
N PHE A 19 27.63 19.40 -10.57
CA PHE A 19 26.60 20.42 -10.81
C PHE A 19 27.18 21.80 -10.47
N VAL A 20 27.27 22.67 -11.47
CA VAL A 20 27.67 24.08 -11.32
C VAL A 20 26.46 24.95 -11.66
N PRO A 21 25.87 25.67 -10.68
CA PRO A 21 24.81 26.62 -10.96
C PRO A 21 25.27 27.69 -11.96
N THR A 22 24.48 27.91 -13.01
CA THR A 22 24.69 28.95 -14.01
C THR A 22 23.49 29.89 -14.01
N LEU A 23 23.75 31.17 -14.24
CA LEU A 23 22.75 32.20 -14.44
C LEU A 23 23.26 33.13 -15.53
N SER A 24 22.51 33.27 -16.62
CA SER A 24 22.73 34.29 -17.61
C SER A 24 21.47 35.13 -17.78
N ALA A 25 21.65 36.43 -17.98
CA ALA A 25 20.57 37.36 -18.21
C ALA A 25 20.96 38.39 -19.27
N SER A 26 20.01 38.80 -20.09
CA SER A 26 20.18 39.85 -21.10
C SER A 26 18.91 40.67 -21.24
N VAL A 27 19.03 41.87 -21.80
CA VAL A 27 17.90 42.71 -22.23
C VAL A 27 17.96 42.89 -23.74
N ASP A 28 16.80 42.94 -24.40
CA ASP A 28 16.73 43.15 -25.86
C ASP A 28 16.98 44.62 -26.26
N GLN A 29 16.79 45.55 -25.31
CA GLN A 29 17.00 46.99 -25.51
C GLN A 29 17.80 47.58 -24.34
N VAL A 30 19.07 47.87 -24.58
CA VAL A 30 19.96 48.52 -23.59
C VAL A 30 19.80 50.05 -23.53
N ASN A 31 19.15 50.65 -24.53
CA ASN A 31 18.93 52.09 -24.63
C ASN A 31 17.50 52.37 -25.09
N LEU A 32 16.61 52.58 -24.12
CA LEU A 32 15.21 52.92 -24.38
C LEU A 32 15.11 54.41 -24.72
N GLN A 33 14.68 54.73 -25.95
CA GLN A 33 14.51 56.09 -26.43
C GLN A 33 13.05 56.41 -26.71
N VAL A 34 12.61 57.59 -26.30
CA VAL A 34 11.23 58.06 -26.49
C VAL A 34 11.27 59.45 -27.07
N ASN A 35 10.57 59.67 -28.17
CA ASN A 35 10.38 61.01 -28.72
C ASN A 35 9.27 61.72 -27.94
N GLY A 36 9.64 62.58 -26.98
CA GLY A 36 8.69 63.31 -26.13
C GLY A 36 7.65 64.11 -26.91
N ASN A 37 8.00 64.69 -28.07
CA ASN A 37 7.05 65.43 -28.92
C ASN A 37 5.97 64.51 -29.50
N GLN A 38 6.31 63.26 -29.86
CA GLN A 38 5.31 62.30 -30.33
C GLN A 38 4.34 61.91 -29.21
N VAL A 39 4.85 61.76 -27.98
CA VAL A 39 4.00 61.46 -26.82
C VAL A 39 3.06 62.63 -26.52
N ILE A 40 3.57 63.86 -26.43
CA ILE A 40 2.78 65.08 -26.12
C ILE A 40 1.69 65.33 -27.17
N ASN A 41 1.96 65.00 -28.44
CA ASN A 41 1.00 65.18 -29.54
C ASN A 41 0.03 63.99 -29.73
N SER A 42 0.17 62.91 -28.96
CA SER A 42 -0.76 61.77 -28.99
C SER A 42 -2.10 62.10 -28.32
N THR A 43 -3.17 61.39 -28.70
CA THR A 43 -4.54 61.64 -28.21
C THR A 43 -4.66 61.74 -26.68
N ASN A 44 -3.97 60.87 -25.96
CA ASN A 44 -4.03 60.80 -24.49
C ASN A 44 -2.78 61.37 -23.80
N LYS A 45 -1.82 61.88 -24.59
CA LYS A 45 -0.49 62.30 -24.14
C LYS A 45 0.31 61.22 -23.40
N THR A 46 0.07 59.95 -23.73
CA THR A 46 0.65 58.77 -23.06
C THR A 46 1.41 57.88 -24.04
N THR A 47 2.38 57.12 -23.55
CA THR A 47 3.06 56.07 -24.32
C THR A 47 3.38 54.86 -23.45
N GLU A 48 3.45 53.67 -24.07
CA GLU A 48 3.95 52.44 -23.48
C GLU A 48 5.15 51.96 -24.31
N ILE A 49 6.27 51.68 -23.64
CA ILE A 49 7.49 51.17 -24.28
C ILE A 49 7.78 49.77 -23.72
N PRO A 50 7.40 48.70 -24.44
CA PRO A 50 7.74 47.34 -24.04
C PRO A 50 9.19 47.01 -24.40
N PHE A 51 9.85 46.27 -23.53
CA PHE A 51 11.14 45.64 -23.77
C PHE A 51 11.21 44.31 -23.01
N ASN A 52 12.06 43.41 -23.44
CA ASN A 52 12.17 42.08 -22.86
C ASN A 52 13.51 41.89 -22.18
N PHE A 53 13.50 41.14 -21.09
CA PHE A 53 14.70 40.53 -20.55
C PHE A 53 14.61 39.00 -20.71
N THR A 54 15.73 38.38 -21.05
CA THR A 54 15.85 36.93 -21.18
C THR A 54 16.74 36.39 -20.07
N VAL A 55 16.30 35.35 -19.38
CA VAL A 55 17.09 34.68 -18.33
C VAL A 55 17.21 33.19 -18.67
N ASN A 56 18.38 32.63 -18.41
CA ASN A 56 18.62 31.19 -18.47
C ASN A 56 19.40 30.77 -17.23
N THR A 57 18.84 29.83 -16.47
CA THR A 57 19.52 29.26 -15.30
C THR A 57 19.23 27.77 -15.17
N ASN A 58 20.28 27.01 -14.81
CA ASN A 58 20.13 25.61 -14.41
C ASN A 58 19.88 25.44 -12.90
N ASN A 59 19.80 26.53 -12.11
CA ASN A 59 19.54 26.46 -10.68
C ASN A 59 18.12 25.93 -10.45
N ARG A 60 18.00 24.83 -9.69
CA ARG A 60 16.73 24.13 -9.46
C ARG A 60 15.74 24.90 -8.61
N THR A 61 16.20 25.89 -7.87
CA THR A 61 15.33 26.82 -7.13
C THR A 61 15.01 28.06 -7.93
N GLY A 62 15.56 28.20 -9.14
CA GLY A 62 15.31 29.32 -10.03
C GLY A 62 16.12 30.58 -9.70
N TYR A 63 15.53 31.73 -9.99
CA TYR A 63 16.13 33.05 -9.79
C TYR A 63 15.10 34.07 -9.30
N THR A 64 15.61 35.16 -8.75
CA THR A 64 14.86 36.35 -8.39
C THR A 64 15.35 37.52 -9.24
N ALA A 65 14.43 38.21 -9.90
CA ALA A 65 14.69 39.45 -10.64
C ALA A 65 14.13 40.65 -9.88
N THR A 66 14.95 41.69 -9.78
CA THR A 66 14.60 42.96 -9.13
C THR A 66 14.84 44.14 -10.06
N LEU A 67 14.06 45.20 -9.87
CA LEU A 67 14.16 46.47 -10.59
C LEU A 67 14.48 47.60 -9.60
N SER A 68 15.34 48.54 -9.98
CA SER A 68 15.63 49.78 -9.25
C SER A 68 16.13 50.87 -10.21
N SER A 69 16.08 52.14 -9.80
CA SER A 69 16.93 53.17 -10.40
C SER A 69 18.38 53.00 -9.95
N GLU A 70 19.34 53.49 -10.75
CA GLU A 70 20.78 53.46 -10.40
C GLU A 70 21.09 54.27 -9.12
N THR A 71 20.23 55.24 -8.79
CA THR A 71 20.38 56.10 -7.62
C THR A 71 19.07 56.18 -6.84
N GLU A 72 19.03 56.92 -5.72
CA GLU A 72 17.78 57.23 -5.01
C GLU A 72 16.81 58.08 -5.85
N ASN A 73 17.30 58.76 -6.89
CA ASN A 73 16.45 59.55 -7.76
C ASN A 73 15.75 58.65 -8.79
N THR A 74 14.43 58.56 -8.68
CA THR A 74 13.55 57.76 -9.54
C THR A 74 12.96 58.56 -10.70
N ALA A 75 13.22 59.87 -10.79
CA ALA A 75 12.75 60.73 -11.87
C ALA A 75 13.68 60.71 -13.09
N LEU A 76 13.16 60.93 -14.30
CA LEU A 76 14.00 61.28 -15.45
C LEU A 76 14.39 62.76 -15.33
N THR A 77 15.68 63.08 -15.37
CA THR A 77 16.16 64.46 -15.15
C THR A 77 16.73 65.09 -16.42
N ASN A 78 16.43 66.36 -16.65
CA ASN A 78 17.07 67.17 -17.68
C ASN A 78 18.32 67.86 -17.11
N ALA A 79 19.50 67.32 -17.42
CA ALA A 79 20.77 67.81 -16.87
C ALA A 79 21.14 69.24 -17.29
N THR A 80 20.56 69.75 -18.38
CA THR A 80 20.79 71.13 -18.85
C THR A 80 19.78 72.14 -18.31
N SER A 81 18.77 71.68 -17.55
CA SER A 81 17.74 72.54 -16.99
C SER A 81 18.28 73.37 -15.82
N THR A 82 18.09 74.69 -15.89
CA THR A 82 18.37 75.59 -14.77
C THR A 82 17.23 75.64 -13.75
N ALA A 83 16.03 75.18 -14.15
CA ALA A 83 14.83 75.10 -13.31
C ALA A 83 14.65 73.73 -12.64
N GLY A 84 15.53 72.75 -12.92
CA GLY A 84 15.46 71.40 -12.37
C GLY A 84 14.33 70.56 -12.99
N ALA A 85 14.02 70.77 -14.27
CA ALA A 85 12.96 70.05 -14.97
C ALA A 85 13.16 68.52 -14.92
N LYS A 86 12.08 67.80 -14.57
CA LYS A 86 12.07 66.35 -14.40
C LYS A 86 10.72 65.73 -14.77
N ILE A 87 10.74 64.42 -15.03
CA ILE A 87 9.56 63.57 -15.17
C ILE A 87 9.56 62.61 -13.98
N ASP A 88 8.64 62.79 -13.05
CA ASP A 88 8.66 62.10 -11.77
C ASP A 88 8.16 60.65 -11.87
N SER A 89 8.71 59.77 -11.05
CA SER A 89 8.09 58.46 -10.83
C SER A 89 6.71 58.64 -10.22
N ILE A 90 5.73 57.84 -10.64
CA ILE A 90 4.42 57.81 -9.97
C ILE A 90 4.55 57.34 -8.52
N SER A 91 3.60 57.72 -7.65
CA SER A 91 3.64 57.38 -6.23
C SER A 91 2.82 56.14 -5.84
N THR A 92 1.95 55.66 -6.73
CA THR A 92 1.06 54.50 -6.53
C THR A 92 0.77 53.81 -7.85
N ASP A 93 0.24 52.59 -7.80
CA ASP A 93 -0.14 51.82 -8.99
C ASP A 93 -1.30 52.49 -9.75
N LEU A 94 -1.12 52.74 -11.05
CA LEU A 94 -2.09 53.46 -11.88
C LEU A 94 -2.18 52.86 -13.30
N SER A 95 -3.35 52.92 -13.91
CA SER A 95 -3.48 52.60 -15.34
C SER A 95 -2.83 53.69 -16.21
N LEU A 96 -2.45 53.36 -17.45
CA LEU A 96 -1.74 54.29 -18.35
C LEU A 96 -2.48 55.63 -18.52
N SER A 97 -3.81 55.58 -18.67
CA SER A 97 -4.65 56.77 -18.86
C SER A 97 -4.66 57.70 -17.65
N ASN A 98 -4.48 57.12 -16.46
CA ASN A 98 -4.64 57.78 -15.16
C ASN A 98 -3.31 58.27 -14.57
N LEU A 99 -2.19 58.08 -15.26
CA LEU A 99 -0.92 58.67 -14.87
C LEU A 99 -1.07 60.21 -14.76
N PRO A 100 -0.47 60.85 -13.74
CA PRO A 100 -0.36 62.31 -13.69
C PRO A 100 0.51 62.85 -14.83
N ASN A 101 0.34 64.12 -15.18
CA ASN A 101 1.20 64.75 -16.19
C ASN A 101 2.66 64.77 -15.72
N ASN A 102 3.57 64.56 -16.68
CA ASN A 102 5.02 64.51 -16.46
C ASN A 102 5.43 63.43 -15.45
N THR A 103 4.83 62.25 -15.57
CA THR A 103 5.20 61.09 -14.76
C THR A 103 5.46 59.84 -15.58
N TRP A 104 6.14 58.88 -14.95
CA TRP A 104 6.42 57.57 -15.53
C TRP A 104 6.38 56.46 -14.46
N GLY A 105 6.21 55.22 -14.92
CA GLY A 105 6.17 54.02 -14.08
C GLY A 105 6.50 52.78 -14.90
N TYR A 106 6.61 51.63 -14.23
CA TYR A 106 6.91 50.36 -14.88
C TYR A 106 5.74 49.38 -14.73
N LYS A 107 5.60 48.45 -15.68
CA LYS A 107 4.60 47.39 -15.69
C LYS A 107 5.31 46.09 -16.01
N PHE A 108 5.07 45.04 -15.23
CA PHE A 108 5.64 43.71 -15.48
C PHE A 108 4.55 42.74 -15.93
N SER A 109 4.86 41.95 -16.98
CA SER A 109 3.98 40.92 -17.53
C SER A 109 2.56 41.45 -17.82
N ASN A 110 1.52 40.67 -17.51
CA ASN A 110 0.11 40.97 -17.77
C ASN A 110 -0.55 41.91 -16.74
N SER A 111 0.23 42.64 -15.92
CA SER A 111 -0.34 43.66 -15.02
C SER A 111 -1.12 44.70 -15.84
N THR A 112 -2.25 45.18 -15.33
CA THR A 112 -3.02 46.26 -15.95
C THR A 112 -2.54 47.65 -15.54
N ASN A 113 -1.80 47.74 -14.44
CA ASN A 113 -1.33 49.00 -13.85
C ASN A 113 0.19 49.10 -13.87
N TYR A 114 0.67 50.33 -13.93
CA TYR A 114 2.07 50.71 -13.77
C TYR A 114 2.33 51.04 -12.32
N ALA A 115 3.43 50.50 -11.79
CA ALA A 115 3.94 50.75 -10.46
C ALA A 115 4.99 51.87 -10.46
N PRO A 116 5.22 52.53 -9.31
CA PRO A 116 6.32 53.47 -9.10
C PRO A 116 7.67 52.89 -9.50
N ILE A 117 8.50 53.67 -10.21
CA ILE A 117 9.93 53.33 -10.37
C ILE A 117 10.57 53.27 -8.97
N PRO A 118 11.12 52.11 -8.57
CA PRO A 118 11.70 51.90 -7.24
C PRO A 118 13.08 52.55 -7.11
N ALA A 119 13.37 53.12 -5.93
CA ALA A 119 14.67 53.70 -5.59
C ALA A 119 15.76 52.63 -5.40
N TRP A 120 17.03 53.03 -5.48
CA TRP A 120 18.17 52.14 -5.27
C TRP A 120 18.14 51.43 -3.91
N SER A 121 17.81 52.15 -2.83
CA SER A 121 17.69 51.61 -1.48
C SER A 121 16.54 50.62 -1.28
N THR A 122 15.54 50.62 -2.18
CA THR A 122 14.36 49.76 -2.09
C THR A 122 14.00 49.14 -3.45
N PRO A 123 14.83 48.23 -4.01
CA PRO A 123 14.52 47.56 -5.27
C PRO A 123 13.21 46.76 -5.19
N ALA A 124 12.40 46.79 -6.24
CA ALA A 124 11.17 46.01 -6.32
C ALA A 124 11.47 44.60 -6.87
N GLN A 125 10.97 43.56 -6.20
CA GLN A 125 10.96 42.20 -6.75
C GLN A 125 9.90 42.11 -7.85
N ILE A 126 10.35 41.95 -9.11
CA ILE A 126 9.45 41.85 -10.27
C ILE A 126 9.14 40.41 -10.66
N LEU A 127 10.03 39.46 -10.36
CA LEU A 127 9.83 38.05 -10.63
C LEU A 127 10.62 37.18 -9.65
N GLN A 128 10.04 36.08 -9.19
CA GLN A 128 10.76 35.02 -8.50
C GLN A 128 10.24 33.68 -9.02
N THR A 129 11.14 32.89 -9.63
CA THR A 129 10.80 31.55 -10.12
C THR A 129 11.11 30.50 -9.05
N THR A 130 10.51 29.31 -9.16
CA THR A 130 10.73 28.19 -8.21
C THR A 130 11.48 27.01 -8.82
N GLY A 131 11.97 27.17 -10.05
CA GLY A 131 12.55 26.10 -10.86
C GLY A 131 13.59 26.63 -11.84
N LYS A 132 14.42 25.72 -12.36
CA LYS A 132 15.33 26.02 -13.47
C LYS A 132 14.53 26.46 -14.71
N THR A 133 15.17 27.21 -15.58
CA THR A 133 14.53 27.57 -16.85
C THR A 133 14.64 26.42 -17.85
N ASN A 134 13.66 26.30 -18.75
CA ASN A 134 13.72 25.36 -19.87
C ASN A 134 14.47 25.99 -21.07
N GLY A 135 15.73 26.34 -20.84
CA GLY A 135 16.52 27.14 -21.77
C GLY A 135 16.32 28.65 -21.55
N ASN A 136 16.21 29.42 -22.62
CA ASN A 136 16.05 30.88 -22.55
C ASN A 136 14.58 31.25 -22.29
N GLU A 137 14.31 31.91 -21.17
CA GLU A 137 12.98 32.43 -20.83
C GLU A 137 12.92 33.95 -20.99
N SER A 138 12.04 34.42 -21.87
CA SER A 138 11.85 35.84 -22.15
C SER A 138 10.65 36.40 -21.38
N ASN A 139 10.85 37.51 -20.67
CA ASN A 139 9.83 38.19 -19.88
C ASN A 139 9.74 39.66 -20.31
N GLN A 140 8.52 40.16 -20.49
CA GLN A 140 8.28 41.54 -20.91
C GLN A 140 8.12 42.47 -19.70
N LEU A 141 8.86 43.59 -19.74
CA LEU A 141 8.67 44.77 -18.91
C LEU A 141 8.21 45.92 -19.81
N SER A 142 7.43 46.85 -19.30
CA SER A 142 7.01 48.02 -20.06
C SER A 142 7.15 49.29 -19.23
N ILE A 143 7.58 50.36 -19.88
CA ILE A 143 7.61 51.70 -19.29
C ILE A 143 6.39 52.48 -19.78
N GLY A 144 5.61 53.01 -18.84
CA GLY A 144 4.45 53.84 -19.12
C GLY A 144 4.76 55.27 -18.76
N MET A 145 4.37 56.21 -19.62
CA MET A 145 4.64 57.63 -19.40
C MET A 145 3.46 58.49 -19.81
N LYS A 146 3.29 59.63 -19.14
CA LYS A 146 2.39 60.70 -19.57
C LYS A 146 3.11 62.04 -19.53
N LEU A 147 3.12 62.76 -20.65
CA LEU A 147 3.89 64.00 -20.80
C LEU A 147 2.96 65.17 -21.13
N ALA A 148 3.23 66.35 -20.58
CA ALA A 148 2.51 67.58 -20.88
C ALA A 148 3.38 68.54 -21.70
N ASP A 149 2.72 69.53 -22.30
CA ASP A 149 3.30 70.58 -23.15
C ASP A 149 4.12 71.62 -22.37
N ASN A 150 4.11 71.56 -21.04
CA ASN A 150 4.87 72.43 -20.16
C ASN A 150 6.29 71.92 -19.82
N LEU A 151 6.74 70.80 -20.42
CA LEU A 151 8.09 70.30 -20.23
C LEU A 151 9.12 71.19 -20.92
N GLU A 152 10.22 71.49 -20.23
CA GLU A 152 11.37 72.18 -20.81
C GLU A 152 12.00 71.33 -21.91
N SER A 153 12.38 71.95 -23.03
CA SER A 153 13.09 71.25 -24.11
C SER A 153 14.44 70.72 -23.61
N GLY A 154 14.70 69.43 -23.84
CA GLY A 154 15.98 68.82 -23.47
C GLY A 154 15.90 67.30 -23.39
N ASN A 155 17.00 66.68 -23.00
CA ASN A 155 17.11 65.24 -22.83
C ASN A 155 16.87 64.88 -21.37
N TYR A 156 15.83 64.08 -21.12
CA TYR A 156 15.50 63.57 -19.79
C TYR A 156 16.02 62.14 -19.68
N THR A 157 16.90 61.87 -18.71
CA THR A 157 17.53 60.55 -18.56
C THR A 157 17.46 60.06 -17.11
N ASN A 158 17.38 58.73 -16.98
CA ASN A 158 17.64 57.97 -15.77
C ASN A 158 18.09 56.56 -16.21
N LYS A 159 18.72 55.81 -15.32
CA LYS A 159 19.12 54.43 -15.56
C LYS A 159 18.33 53.49 -14.66
N LEU A 160 17.77 52.46 -15.28
CA LEU A 160 17.14 51.33 -14.59
C LEU A 160 18.15 50.19 -14.47
N ILE A 161 18.20 49.59 -13.29
CA ILE A 161 19.00 48.42 -12.96
C ILE A 161 18.05 47.24 -12.81
N LEU A 162 18.20 46.27 -13.71
CA LEU A 162 17.61 44.93 -13.58
C LEU A 162 18.67 44.01 -12.97
N SER A 163 18.43 43.51 -11.76
CA SER A 163 19.34 42.61 -11.05
C SER A 163 18.74 41.22 -10.95
N PHE A 164 19.51 40.21 -11.36
CA PHE A 164 19.12 38.81 -11.36
C PHE A 164 20.01 38.05 -10.37
N VAL A 165 19.40 37.40 -9.38
CA VAL A 165 20.12 36.64 -8.36
C VAL A 165 19.58 35.22 -8.36
N SER A 166 20.48 34.23 -8.40
CA SER A 166 20.11 32.83 -8.23
C SER A 166 19.48 32.61 -6.85
N ASN A 167 18.39 31.85 -6.80
CA ASN A 167 17.76 31.54 -5.53
C ASN A 167 18.68 30.66 -4.66
N PRO A 168 18.61 30.78 -3.31
CA PRO A 168 19.39 29.94 -2.41
C PRO A 168 19.12 28.45 -2.67
N TYR A 169 20.18 27.68 -2.87
CA TYR A 169 20.11 26.26 -3.19
C TYR A 169 20.98 25.43 -2.25
N GLN A 170 20.40 24.42 -1.62
CA GLN A 170 21.15 23.41 -0.87
C GLN A 170 21.42 22.21 -1.78
N MET A 171 22.70 21.96 -2.08
CA MET A 171 23.10 20.80 -2.88
C MET A 171 22.73 19.49 -2.19
N CYS A 172 22.34 18.49 -2.98
CA CYS A 172 21.87 17.21 -2.49
C CYS A 172 22.56 16.04 -3.20
N ALA A 173 22.82 14.97 -2.44
CA ALA A 173 23.24 13.69 -2.97
C ALA A 173 21.97 12.83 -3.12
N ILE A 174 21.60 12.47 -4.34
CA ILE A 174 20.39 11.68 -4.62
C ILE A 174 20.81 10.31 -5.14
N MET A 175 20.39 9.26 -4.45
CA MET A 175 20.63 7.88 -4.90
C MET A 175 19.71 7.55 -6.09
N THR A 176 20.21 6.71 -6.99
CA THR A 176 19.40 6.14 -8.07
C THR A 176 18.19 5.35 -7.52
N ASN A 177 17.19 5.06 -8.35
CA ASN A 177 16.01 4.31 -7.91
C ASN A 177 16.35 2.93 -7.33
N GLY A 178 15.48 2.43 -6.45
CA GLY A 178 15.72 1.22 -5.66
C GLY A 178 16.09 -0.03 -6.48
N PRO A 179 15.33 -0.39 -7.54
CA PRO A 179 15.69 -1.53 -8.39
C PRO A 179 17.06 -1.39 -9.05
N ASP A 180 17.39 -0.19 -9.57
CA ASP A 180 18.67 0.07 -10.21
C ASP A 180 19.83 0.04 -9.21
N PHE A 181 19.63 0.60 -8.02
CA PHE A 181 20.60 0.53 -6.92
C PHE A 181 20.88 -0.95 -6.56
N ASN A 182 19.84 -1.75 -6.35
CA ASN A 182 19.96 -3.17 -6.01
C ASN A 182 20.73 -3.95 -7.10
N ALA A 183 20.38 -3.74 -8.37
CA ALA A 183 21.05 -4.40 -9.50
C ALA A 183 22.54 -4.01 -9.58
N LYS A 184 22.85 -2.72 -9.39
CA LYS A 184 24.22 -2.20 -9.39
C LYS A 184 25.09 -2.83 -8.29
N ILE A 185 24.60 -2.89 -7.06
CA ILE A 185 25.37 -3.47 -5.94
C ILE A 185 25.53 -5.00 -6.05
N ARG A 186 24.53 -5.70 -6.58
CA ARG A 186 24.65 -7.15 -6.85
C ARG A 186 25.72 -7.44 -7.89
N LYS A 187 25.71 -6.66 -8.98
CA LYS A 187 26.72 -6.74 -10.04
C LYS A 187 28.13 -6.45 -9.51
N LEU A 188 28.26 -5.47 -8.62
CA LEU A 188 29.54 -5.22 -7.91
C LEU A 188 30.04 -6.43 -7.13
N SER A 189 29.14 -7.16 -6.49
CA SER A 189 29.48 -8.35 -5.69
C SER A 189 29.75 -9.61 -6.51
N GLY A 190 29.65 -9.53 -7.85
CA GLY A 190 29.94 -10.63 -8.77
C GLY A 190 28.75 -11.54 -9.09
N GLU A 191 27.52 -11.16 -8.73
CA GLU A 191 26.32 -11.89 -9.14
C GLU A 191 26.06 -11.76 -10.65
N SER A 192 25.74 -12.87 -11.30
CA SER A 192 25.33 -12.90 -12.72
C SER A 192 23.94 -12.31 -12.90
N GLU A 193 23.67 -11.61 -14.01
CA GLU A 193 22.37 -10.97 -14.29
C GLU A 193 21.15 -11.92 -14.24
N ASN A 194 21.36 -13.25 -14.37
CA ASN A 194 20.30 -14.26 -14.33
C ASN A 194 19.85 -14.67 -12.90
N SER A 195 20.57 -14.30 -11.82
CA SER A 195 20.18 -14.62 -10.43
C SER A 195 19.06 -13.72 -9.91
N ILE A 196 18.97 -12.49 -10.44
CA ILE A 196 17.96 -11.47 -10.05
C ILE A 196 16.52 -11.99 -10.22
N ASN A 197 16.31 -12.91 -11.15
CA ASN A 197 15.00 -13.48 -11.48
C ASN A 197 14.72 -14.87 -10.86
N ASN A 198 15.75 -15.60 -10.39
CA ASN A 198 15.63 -17.03 -10.05
C ASN A 198 16.23 -17.44 -8.69
N GLY A 199 16.77 -16.51 -7.89
CA GLY A 199 17.20 -16.81 -6.52
C GLY A 199 17.96 -15.67 -5.86
N PHE A 200 17.54 -15.29 -4.66
CA PHE A 200 18.19 -14.26 -3.84
C PHE A 200 19.49 -14.77 -3.19
N ASN A 201 20.51 -15.13 -3.98
CA ASN A 201 21.79 -15.61 -3.45
C ASN A 201 22.87 -14.57 -3.76
N ASN A 202 23.28 -13.82 -2.74
CA ASN A 202 24.27 -12.74 -2.83
C ASN A 202 25.34 -12.96 -1.77
N VAL A 203 26.53 -12.39 -1.96
CA VAL A 203 27.65 -12.53 -1.02
C VAL A 203 27.86 -11.28 -0.14
N ILE A 204 26.96 -10.31 -0.19
CA ILE A 204 27.11 -9.03 0.51
C ILE A 204 26.76 -9.24 1.99
N TYR A 205 27.78 -9.13 2.84
CA TYR A 205 27.66 -9.28 4.30
C TYR A 205 27.22 -7.98 4.99
N LYS A 206 27.68 -6.84 4.47
CA LYS A 206 27.44 -5.52 5.08
C LYS A 206 27.31 -4.42 4.02
N ILE A 207 26.51 -3.40 4.32
CA ILE A 207 26.49 -2.13 3.58
C ILE A 207 26.73 -0.98 4.55
N GLU A 208 27.74 -0.15 4.28
CA GLU A 208 28.10 0.98 5.13
C GLU A 208 28.62 2.19 4.34
N ARG A 209 28.51 3.37 4.96
CA ARG A 209 29.15 4.58 4.46
C ARG A 209 30.66 4.55 4.75
N SER A 210 31.47 4.94 3.78
CA SER A 210 32.90 5.22 3.95
C SER A 210 33.14 6.73 4.07
N ASN A 211 34.16 7.11 4.84
CA ASN A 211 34.62 8.51 4.95
C ASN A 211 35.66 8.89 3.90
N ILE A 212 36.20 7.92 3.17
CA ILE A 212 37.19 8.12 2.11
C ILE A 212 36.86 7.24 0.90
N ILE A 213 37.20 7.71 -0.30
CA ILE A 213 37.12 6.91 -1.52
C ILE A 213 38.35 6.00 -1.61
N ASP A 214 38.15 4.71 -1.86
CA ASP A 214 39.23 3.79 -2.22
C ASP A 214 39.38 3.73 -3.75
N GLN A 215 40.29 4.53 -4.29
CA GLN A 215 40.55 4.61 -5.73
C GLN A 215 41.16 3.33 -6.32
N SER A 216 41.61 2.38 -5.49
CA SER A 216 42.16 1.10 -5.96
C SER A 216 41.07 0.08 -6.34
N LYS A 217 39.82 0.33 -5.93
CA LYS A 217 38.68 -0.58 -6.14
C LYS A 217 37.92 -0.21 -7.41
N ASN A 218 37.09 -1.14 -7.89
CA ASN A 218 36.16 -0.88 -8.98
C ASN A 218 35.00 0.00 -8.48
N LEU A 219 35.12 1.32 -8.69
CA LEU A 219 34.13 2.31 -8.32
C LEU A 219 33.02 2.39 -9.39
N ILE A 220 31.77 2.34 -8.96
CA ILE A 220 30.61 2.67 -9.80
C ILE A 220 29.85 3.85 -9.22
N SER A 221 29.09 4.53 -10.07
CA SER A 221 28.14 5.56 -9.66
C SER A 221 26.78 4.93 -9.33
N VAL A 222 26.25 5.27 -8.16
CA VAL A 222 24.91 4.93 -7.68
C VAL A 222 24.05 6.17 -7.44
N ASP A 223 24.48 7.33 -7.94
CA ASP A 223 23.69 8.55 -7.97
C ASP A 223 22.66 8.58 -9.11
N GLU A 224 21.62 9.38 -8.92
CA GLU A 224 20.66 9.77 -9.94
C GLU A 224 21.29 10.85 -10.85
N PRO A 225 20.94 10.96 -12.15
CA PRO A 225 21.51 11.98 -13.04
C PRO A 225 21.29 13.42 -12.56
N ASP A 226 20.19 13.65 -11.85
CA ASP A 226 19.90 14.91 -11.17
C ASP A 226 20.49 14.94 -9.74
N SER A 227 21.59 14.27 -9.43
CA SER A 227 22.29 14.44 -8.14
C SER A 227 23.34 15.56 -8.26
N ASP A 228 23.48 16.42 -7.26
CA ASP A 228 24.53 17.47 -7.28
C ASP A 228 25.88 16.93 -6.79
N TYR A 229 25.83 15.95 -5.90
CA TYR A 229 26.99 15.20 -5.44
C TYR A 229 26.99 13.80 -6.06
N GLN A 230 28.14 13.36 -6.53
CA GLN A 230 28.32 11.96 -6.92
C GLN A 230 28.18 11.05 -5.71
N ILE A 231 27.67 9.84 -5.95
CA ILE A 231 27.63 8.78 -4.94
C ILE A 231 28.36 7.58 -5.53
N PHE A 232 29.56 7.33 -5.03
CA PHE A 232 30.37 6.20 -5.45
C PHE A 232 30.11 4.99 -4.56
N ALA A 233 30.05 3.81 -5.16
CA ALA A 233 29.99 2.54 -4.45
C ALA A 233 31.05 1.57 -4.98
N TRP A 234 31.57 0.73 -4.09
CA TRP A 234 32.47 -0.37 -4.44
C TRP A 234 32.29 -1.56 -3.50
N PHE A 235 32.74 -2.72 -3.95
CA PHE A 235 32.72 -3.94 -3.17
C PHE A 235 34.10 -4.25 -2.60
N ASP A 236 34.16 -4.48 -1.30
CA ASP A 236 35.34 -4.96 -0.60
C ASP A 236 35.29 -6.49 -0.46
N ASN A 237 36.13 -7.18 -1.24
CA ASN A 237 36.15 -8.65 -1.30
C ASN A 237 36.57 -9.32 0.00
N ASP A 238 37.38 -8.66 0.83
CA ASP A 238 37.94 -9.24 2.05
C ASP A 238 36.89 -9.26 3.16
N THR A 239 36.16 -8.15 3.29
CA THR A 239 35.11 -7.96 4.29
C THR A 239 33.70 -8.26 3.77
N LYS A 240 33.57 -8.60 2.48
CA LYS A 240 32.29 -8.79 1.78
C LYS A 240 31.33 -7.62 1.95
N THR A 241 31.86 -6.40 1.99
CA THR A 241 31.12 -5.17 2.30
C THR A 241 30.92 -4.31 1.06
N ILE A 242 29.71 -3.81 0.83
CA ILE A 242 29.48 -2.69 -0.08
C ILE A 242 29.74 -1.40 0.70
N LYS A 243 30.73 -0.63 0.25
CA LYS A 243 31.02 0.70 0.80
C LYS A 243 30.52 1.76 -0.17
N TYR A 244 29.96 2.84 0.36
CA TYR A 244 29.57 3.99 -0.45
C TYR A 244 30.12 5.31 0.10
N TYR A 245 30.38 6.27 -0.78
CA TYR A 245 30.91 7.59 -0.46
C TYR A 245 30.18 8.68 -1.23
N SER A 246 29.92 9.81 -0.56
CA SER A 246 29.54 11.07 -1.18
C SER A 246 30.07 12.23 -0.35
N GLU A 247 30.38 13.36 -1.00
CA GLU A 247 30.64 14.63 -0.29
C GLU A 247 29.38 15.14 0.44
N GLY A 248 28.19 14.81 -0.09
CA GLY A 248 26.92 15.11 0.55
C GLY A 248 26.76 14.31 1.84
N GLN A 249 26.67 14.99 2.99
CA GLN A 249 26.51 14.36 4.30
C GLN A 249 25.25 13.48 4.38
N LYS A 250 24.12 13.98 3.86
CA LYS A 250 22.87 13.22 3.74
C LYS A 250 22.69 12.70 2.32
N ILE A 251 22.24 11.46 2.20
CA ILE A 251 21.84 10.87 0.93
C ILE A 251 20.32 10.81 0.86
N PHE A 252 19.73 11.54 -0.08
CA PHE A 252 18.31 11.48 -0.35
C PHE A 252 18.01 10.22 -1.17
N LEU A 253 17.10 9.39 -0.69
CA LEU A 253 16.65 8.24 -1.47
C LEU A 253 15.64 8.68 -2.54
N ASN A 254 15.68 8.00 -3.70
CA ASN A 254 14.80 8.28 -4.82
C ASN A 254 13.32 8.10 -4.45
N SER A 255 12.45 8.87 -5.11
CA SER A 255 10.98 8.70 -5.00
C SER A 255 10.49 7.26 -5.12
N ASN A 256 11.12 6.46 -5.99
CA ASN A 256 10.97 5.02 -6.05
C ASN A 256 12.15 4.34 -5.35
N SER A 257 12.00 4.07 -4.06
CA SER A 257 12.96 3.29 -3.26
C SER A 257 12.52 1.83 -3.07
N SER A 258 11.52 1.39 -3.83
CA SER A 258 11.07 0.00 -3.80
C SER A 258 12.23 -0.94 -4.11
N LYS A 259 12.26 -2.10 -3.46
CA LYS A 259 13.27 -3.14 -3.72
C LYS A 259 14.74 -2.74 -3.57
N ALA A 260 15.07 -1.59 -2.95
CA ALA A 260 16.46 -1.11 -2.84
C ALA A 260 17.43 -2.15 -2.25
N PHE A 261 16.99 -2.90 -1.23
CA PHE A 261 17.78 -3.93 -0.55
C PHE A 261 17.16 -5.32 -0.68
N ILE A 262 16.24 -5.54 -1.63
CA ILE A 262 15.54 -6.82 -1.71
C ILE A 262 16.53 -7.98 -1.89
N GLY A 263 16.30 -9.07 -1.16
CA GLY A 263 16.94 -10.36 -1.37
C GLY A 263 18.42 -10.39 -1.06
N LEU A 264 18.95 -9.44 -0.30
CA LEU A 264 20.32 -9.53 0.18
C LEU A 264 20.36 -10.50 1.36
N LYS A 265 20.11 -11.80 1.12
CA LYS A 265 19.97 -12.84 2.16
C LYS A 265 21.17 -12.92 3.11
N GLU A 266 22.40 -12.86 2.60
CA GLU A 266 23.63 -12.89 3.41
C GLU A 266 23.95 -11.56 4.12
N LEU A 267 23.09 -10.54 4.02
CA LEU A 267 23.31 -9.26 4.69
C LEU A 267 23.04 -9.38 6.20
N HIS A 268 24.04 -9.06 7.01
CA HIS A 268 24.00 -9.08 8.47
C HIS A 268 23.98 -7.68 9.09
N GLU A 269 24.56 -6.69 8.41
CA GLU A 269 24.64 -5.31 8.88
C GLU A 269 24.25 -4.32 7.79
N LEU A 270 23.34 -3.40 8.11
CA LEU A 270 22.87 -2.35 7.19
C LEU A 270 22.81 -1.01 7.93
N ASP A 271 23.70 -0.09 7.59
CA ASP A 271 23.67 1.28 8.11
C ASP A 271 22.85 2.20 7.19
N VAL A 272 21.68 2.63 7.67
CA VAL A 272 20.79 3.57 6.98
C VAL A 272 20.74 4.96 7.63
N SER A 273 21.61 5.23 8.61
CA SER A 273 21.56 6.47 9.42
C SER A 273 21.71 7.74 8.56
N ASN A 274 22.44 7.66 7.46
CA ASN A 274 22.71 8.76 6.54
C ASN A 274 21.65 8.94 5.43
N PHE A 275 20.63 8.08 5.39
CA PHE A 275 19.56 8.14 4.39
C PHE A 275 18.44 9.08 4.84
N ASP A 276 18.05 9.98 3.93
CA ASP A 276 16.89 10.86 4.09
C ASP A 276 15.79 10.42 3.11
N THR A 277 14.65 10.02 3.66
CA THR A 277 13.52 9.49 2.88
C THR A 277 12.43 10.52 2.61
N SER A 278 12.70 11.82 2.81
CA SER A 278 11.71 12.91 2.60
C SER A 278 11.07 12.89 1.21
N ASN A 279 11.78 12.39 0.19
CA ASN A 279 11.33 12.39 -1.21
C ASN A 279 10.69 11.06 -1.63
N VAL A 280 10.66 10.05 -0.76
CA VAL A 280 10.24 8.69 -1.10
C VAL A 280 8.72 8.58 -1.14
N ASN A 281 8.20 8.03 -2.24
CA ASN A 281 6.79 7.72 -2.45
C ASN A 281 6.51 6.21 -2.39
N ASP A 282 7.48 5.36 -2.76
CA ASP A 282 7.33 3.90 -2.77
C ASP A 282 8.51 3.22 -2.04
N MET A 283 8.19 2.43 -1.00
CA MET A 283 9.11 1.60 -0.21
C MET A 283 8.72 0.10 -0.30
N SER A 284 7.90 -0.29 -1.26
CA SER A 284 7.45 -1.66 -1.39
C SER A 284 8.62 -2.61 -1.56
N ARG A 285 8.61 -3.69 -0.76
CA ARG A 285 9.67 -4.71 -0.73
C ARG A 285 11.09 -4.15 -0.53
N MET A 286 11.24 -2.95 0.04
CA MET A 286 12.55 -2.29 0.18
C MET A 286 13.56 -3.14 0.94
N PHE A 287 13.12 -3.86 1.98
CA PHE A 287 13.93 -4.72 2.84
C PHE A 287 13.50 -6.20 2.77
N ALA A 288 12.73 -6.57 1.75
CA ALA A 288 12.20 -7.92 1.63
C ALA A 288 13.32 -8.96 1.51
N TYR A 289 13.20 -10.08 2.21
CA TYR A 289 14.12 -11.21 2.20
C TYR A 289 15.55 -10.90 2.64
N LEU A 290 15.73 -9.94 3.55
CA LEU A 290 16.96 -9.77 4.33
C LEU A 290 17.00 -10.79 5.49
N GLU A 291 17.23 -12.06 5.15
CA GLU A 291 17.03 -13.19 6.07
C GLU A 291 17.98 -13.20 7.29
N ASN A 292 19.15 -12.55 7.19
CA ASN A 292 20.18 -12.55 8.23
C ASN A 292 20.28 -11.27 9.06
N ILE A 293 19.49 -10.23 8.76
CA ILE A 293 19.42 -9.02 9.59
C ILE A 293 18.68 -9.35 10.91
N GLU A 294 19.31 -9.03 12.04
CA GLU A 294 18.74 -9.23 13.38
C GLU A 294 18.22 -7.93 14.02
N ASP A 295 18.80 -6.79 13.62
CA ASP A 295 18.49 -5.45 14.12
C ASP A 295 18.40 -4.46 12.97
N LEU A 296 17.35 -3.63 12.97
CA LEU A 296 17.18 -2.56 11.99
C LEU A 296 16.53 -1.34 12.63
N ASP A 297 17.25 -0.23 12.63
CA ASP A 297 16.75 1.06 13.11
C ASP A 297 16.35 1.97 11.94
N LEU A 298 15.05 2.26 11.84
CA LEU A 298 14.48 3.14 10.82
C LEU A 298 13.87 4.41 11.42
N SER A 299 14.20 4.75 12.67
CA SER A 299 13.67 5.95 13.34
C SER A 299 14.01 7.25 12.62
N ASN A 300 15.08 7.28 11.82
CA ASN A 300 15.47 8.42 11.00
C ASN A 300 14.62 8.58 9.72
N PHE A 301 13.79 7.58 9.37
CA PHE A 301 13.01 7.64 8.13
C PHE A 301 11.82 8.60 8.26
N LYS A 302 11.63 9.40 7.22
CA LYS A 302 10.50 10.32 7.08
C LYS A 302 9.49 9.72 6.11
N VAL A 303 8.39 9.21 6.66
CA VAL A 303 7.37 8.48 5.89
C VAL A 303 6.18 9.32 5.46
N LYS A 304 6.33 10.66 5.46
CA LYS A 304 5.23 11.58 5.17
C LYS A 304 4.67 11.40 3.77
N ASN A 305 5.55 11.35 2.77
CA ASN A 305 5.16 11.28 1.36
C ASN A 305 5.05 9.83 0.85
N VAL A 306 5.34 8.84 1.70
CA VAL A 306 5.34 7.42 1.31
C VAL A 306 3.90 6.98 1.14
N LYS A 307 3.56 6.41 -0.02
CA LYS A 307 2.22 5.92 -0.35
C LYS A 307 2.12 4.40 -0.27
N ASN A 308 3.22 3.70 -0.55
CA ASN A 308 3.26 2.25 -0.70
C ASN A 308 4.36 1.62 0.17
N MET A 309 3.96 0.73 1.10
CA MET A 309 4.84 -0.09 1.94
C MET A 309 4.53 -1.59 1.78
N GLU A 310 3.95 -1.97 0.64
CA GLU A 310 3.60 -3.36 0.36
C GLU A 310 4.81 -4.28 0.53
N TYR A 311 4.67 -5.28 1.40
CA TYR A 311 5.69 -6.29 1.67
C TYR A 311 7.07 -5.73 2.05
N MET A 312 7.13 -4.54 2.65
CA MET A 312 8.39 -3.82 2.93
C MET A 312 9.43 -4.69 3.65
N PHE A 313 9.01 -5.51 4.63
CA PHE A 313 9.87 -6.37 5.45
C PHE A 313 9.64 -7.87 5.23
N ILE A 314 8.92 -8.28 4.17
CA ILE A 314 8.51 -9.68 4.04
C ILE A 314 9.72 -10.63 4.11
N GLY A 315 9.61 -11.67 4.92
CA GLY A 315 10.61 -12.74 4.95
C GLY A 315 11.95 -12.39 5.64
N MET A 316 12.04 -11.28 6.39
CA MET A 316 13.19 -11.03 7.28
C MET A 316 13.13 -11.95 8.52
N THR A 317 13.44 -13.23 8.34
CA THR A 317 13.10 -14.26 9.34
C THR A 317 13.86 -14.18 10.66
N LYS A 318 15.05 -13.56 10.71
CA LYS A 318 15.87 -13.41 11.92
C LYS A 318 15.74 -12.07 12.63
N ILE A 319 14.98 -11.10 12.10
CA ILE A 319 14.82 -9.79 12.74
C ILE A 319 14.18 -9.93 14.12
N ARG A 320 14.85 -9.40 15.15
CA ARG A 320 14.39 -9.37 16.54
C ARG A 320 14.01 -7.97 16.97
N ASN A 321 14.76 -6.96 16.51
CA ASN A 321 14.52 -5.57 16.85
C ASN A 321 14.31 -4.73 15.59
N LEU A 322 13.10 -4.20 15.44
CA LEU A 322 12.73 -3.30 14.35
C LEU A 322 12.22 -1.98 14.95
N ASN A 323 12.97 -0.90 14.79
CA ASN A 323 12.60 0.41 15.31
C ASN A 323 11.91 1.26 14.22
N LEU A 324 10.64 1.58 14.42
CA LEU A 324 9.79 2.35 13.50
C LEU A 324 9.27 3.64 14.16
N ASP A 325 10.14 4.35 14.90
CA ASP A 325 9.78 5.58 15.62
C ASP A 325 9.51 6.77 14.67
N TRP A 326 8.42 6.66 13.92
CA TRP A 326 8.00 7.63 12.91
C TRP A 326 6.97 8.59 13.50
N GLU A 327 7.38 9.81 13.81
CA GLU A 327 6.50 10.80 14.46
C GLU A 327 5.61 11.60 13.49
N ASN A 328 5.95 11.59 12.19
CA ASN A 328 5.31 12.40 11.16
C ASN A 328 3.95 11.83 10.72
N GLU A 329 3.07 12.69 10.23
CA GLU A 329 1.89 12.25 9.47
C GLU A 329 2.33 11.43 8.25
N SER A 330 1.52 10.47 7.82
CA SER A 330 1.86 9.57 6.72
C SER A 330 0.75 9.47 5.66
N ASP A 331 1.15 9.57 4.39
CA ASP A 331 0.28 9.35 3.23
C ASP A 331 0.19 7.87 2.81
N VAL A 332 0.64 6.94 3.68
CA VAL A 332 0.65 5.51 3.35
C VAL A 332 -0.78 5.02 3.12
N SER A 333 -0.99 4.44 1.94
CA SER A 333 -2.27 3.91 1.49
C SER A 333 -2.29 2.39 1.40
N ASN A 334 -1.13 1.75 1.28
CA ASN A 334 -0.98 0.31 1.12
C ASN A 334 0.08 -0.27 2.07
N THR A 335 -0.35 -1.12 3.00
CA THR A 335 0.52 -1.86 3.95
C THR A 335 0.37 -3.37 3.82
N ARG A 336 -0.14 -3.85 2.68
CA ARG A 336 -0.32 -5.29 2.44
C ARG A 336 0.98 -6.05 2.71
N GLY A 337 0.91 -7.02 3.61
CA GLY A 337 2.03 -7.88 3.97
C GLY A 337 3.26 -7.18 4.53
N MET A 338 3.16 -5.93 5.01
CA MET A 338 4.31 -5.12 5.44
C MET A 338 5.23 -5.87 6.42
N PHE A 339 4.67 -6.60 7.38
CA PHE A 339 5.40 -7.38 8.41
C PHE A 339 5.25 -8.89 8.23
N SER A 340 4.80 -9.35 7.06
CA SER A 340 4.54 -10.78 6.85
C SER A 340 5.84 -11.61 6.96
N GLY A 341 5.78 -12.71 7.69
CA GLY A 341 6.90 -13.64 7.82
C GLY A 341 8.06 -13.15 8.69
N LEU A 342 7.86 -12.13 9.54
CA LEU A 342 8.81 -11.71 10.57
C LEU A 342 8.83 -12.70 11.74
N LYS A 343 9.43 -13.88 11.51
CA LYS A 343 9.33 -15.05 12.39
C LYS A 343 10.07 -14.95 13.72
N SER A 344 10.89 -13.93 13.95
CA SER A 344 11.68 -13.77 15.20
C SER A 344 11.23 -12.61 16.09
N ILE A 345 10.33 -11.74 15.62
CA ILE A 345 9.76 -10.66 16.43
C ILE A 345 8.77 -11.28 17.43
N ARG A 346 8.95 -10.97 18.73
CA ARG A 346 8.03 -11.39 19.80
C ARG A 346 7.05 -10.30 20.22
N SER A 347 7.42 -9.04 20.06
CA SER A 347 6.58 -7.89 20.37
C SER A 347 6.82 -6.81 19.33
N LEU A 348 5.74 -6.25 18.79
CA LEU A 348 5.81 -5.19 17.78
C LEU A 348 5.13 -3.92 18.31
N ASN A 349 5.87 -2.81 18.32
CA ASN A 349 5.35 -1.51 18.75
C ASN A 349 5.02 -0.65 17.53
N LEU A 350 3.72 -0.34 17.36
CA LEU A 350 3.19 0.51 16.28
C LEU A 350 2.48 1.75 16.83
N THR A 351 2.81 2.17 18.06
CA THR A 351 2.11 3.27 18.74
C THR A 351 2.18 4.61 18.02
N LYS A 352 3.24 4.83 17.24
CA LYS A 352 3.46 6.06 16.46
C LYS A 352 3.11 5.93 14.98
N PHE A 353 2.83 4.72 14.49
CA PHE A 353 2.57 4.50 13.07
C PHE A 353 1.21 5.07 12.65
N ASP A 354 1.22 6.06 11.76
CA ASP A 354 0.03 6.70 11.22
C ASP A 354 -0.54 5.92 10.02
N THR A 355 -1.71 5.33 10.21
CA THR A 355 -2.39 4.52 9.17
C THR A 355 -3.69 5.16 8.67
N ARG A 356 -3.93 6.46 8.94
CA ARG A 356 -5.21 7.13 8.62
C ARG A 356 -5.63 7.03 7.16
N ASN A 357 -4.68 6.90 6.24
CA ASN A 357 -4.91 6.84 4.80
C ASN A 357 -4.88 5.41 4.24
N VAL A 358 -4.59 4.39 5.07
CA VAL A 358 -4.44 3.00 4.61
C VAL A 358 -5.78 2.42 4.18
N THR A 359 -5.80 1.86 2.96
CA THR A 359 -6.96 1.16 2.40
C THR A 359 -6.77 -0.36 2.37
N ASN A 360 -5.52 -0.85 2.35
CA ASN A 360 -5.20 -2.27 2.25
C ASN A 360 -4.26 -2.72 3.37
N MET A 361 -4.78 -3.55 4.28
CA MET A 361 -4.04 -4.20 5.39
C MET A 361 -4.01 -5.73 5.24
N SER A 362 -4.28 -6.26 4.05
CA SER A 362 -4.26 -7.71 3.83
C SER A 362 -2.89 -8.30 4.16
N ALA A 363 -2.88 -9.43 4.87
CA ALA A 363 -1.69 -10.15 5.31
C ALA A 363 -0.67 -9.33 6.12
N MET A 364 -1.03 -8.16 6.66
CA MET A 364 -0.07 -7.21 7.25
C MET A 364 0.87 -7.84 8.28
N PHE A 365 0.35 -8.74 9.14
CA PHE A 365 1.11 -9.49 10.15
C PHE A 365 1.15 -11.00 9.86
N GLU A 366 0.75 -11.46 8.68
CA GLU A 366 0.64 -12.89 8.38
C GLU A 366 1.96 -13.65 8.64
N ASN A 367 1.87 -14.81 9.30
CA ASN A 367 2.96 -15.74 9.54
C ASN A 367 4.09 -15.15 10.40
N MET A 368 3.76 -14.28 11.35
CA MET A 368 4.69 -13.83 12.39
C MET A 368 4.71 -14.87 13.53
N SER A 369 5.27 -16.05 13.25
CA SER A 369 5.13 -17.25 14.08
C SER A 369 5.69 -17.19 15.51
N SER A 370 6.45 -16.15 15.88
CA SER A 370 6.93 -15.92 17.26
C SER A 370 6.26 -14.73 17.95
N LEU A 371 5.34 -14.05 17.27
CA LEU A 371 4.70 -12.83 17.78
C LEU A 371 3.77 -13.15 18.93
N GLU A 372 4.05 -12.58 20.11
CA GLU A 372 3.25 -12.76 21.31
C GLU A 372 2.29 -11.59 21.56
N SER A 373 2.65 -10.38 21.11
CA SER A 373 1.84 -9.16 21.31
C SER A 373 2.13 -8.05 20.29
N ILE A 374 1.13 -7.19 20.05
CA ILE A 374 1.24 -5.98 19.23
C ILE A 374 0.69 -4.80 20.03
N GLN A 375 1.37 -3.67 19.98
CA GLN A 375 0.92 -2.42 20.60
C GLN A 375 0.48 -1.42 19.53
N PHE A 376 -0.81 -1.12 19.50
CA PHE A 376 -1.39 -0.08 18.63
C PHE A 376 -1.54 1.24 19.41
N GLY A 377 -1.32 2.38 18.73
CA GLY A 377 -1.50 3.71 19.30
C GLY A 377 -2.62 4.49 18.63
N GLU A 378 -2.80 5.76 19.02
CA GLU A 378 -3.94 6.57 18.56
C GLU A 378 -3.89 6.92 17.07
N LYS A 379 -2.70 6.87 16.47
CA LYS A 379 -2.50 7.10 15.03
C LYS A 379 -2.74 5.84 14.17
N PHE A 380 -2.89 4.67 14.80
CA PHE A 380 -3.21 3.42 14.11
C PHE A 380 -4.73 3.37 13.84
N ILE A 381 -5.14 4.02 12.76
CA ILE A 381 -6.54 4.20 12.34
C ILE A 381 -6.86 3.24 11.19
N THR A 382 -7.97 2.51 11.27
CA THR A 382 -8.41 1.56 10.22
C THR A 382 -9.65 2.01 9.45
N LYS A 383 -10.15 3.22 9.71
CA LYS A 383 -11.42 3.73 9.16
C LYS A 383 -11.53 3.64 7.63
N ASN A 384 -10.42 3.83 6.91
CA ASN A 384 -10.39 3.81 5.45
C ASN A 384 -10.06 2.43 4.84
N VAL A 385 -9.83 1.41 5.68
CA VAL A 385 -9.43 0.08 5.24
C VAL A 385 -10.60 -0.65 4.59
N THR A 386 -10.36 -1.23 3.42
CA THR A 386 -11.35 -2.00 2.64
C THR A 386 -11.05 -3.49 2.61
N THR A 387 -9.82 -3.92 2.92
CA THR A 387 -9.45 -5.33 3.00
C THR A 387 -8.49 -5.60 4.17
N MET A 388 -8.82 -6.61 4.97
CA MET A 388 -8.05 -7.12 6.11
C MET A 388 -7.81 -8.63 6.01
N GLY A 389 -7.96 -9.19 4.80
CA GLY A 389 -7.81 -10.63 4.59
C GLY A 389 -6.44 -11.13 5.05
N GLY A 390 -6.42 -12.16 5.89
CA GLY A 390 -5.21 -12.79 6.42
C GLY A 390 -4.39 -11.92 7.38
N MET A 391 -4.92 -10.79 7.87
CA MET A 391 -4.14 -9.79 8.63
C MET A 391 -3.33 -10.39 9.80
N PHE A 392 -3.89 -11.37 10.52
CA PHE A 392 -3.26 -12.09 11.65
C PHE A 392 -3.18 -13.60 11.41
N SER A 393 -3.17 -14.02 10.14
CA SER A 393 -3.16 -15.44 9.78
C SER A 393 -1.84 -16.10 10.16
N ASN A 394 -1.87 -17.29 10.74
CA ASN A 394 -0.70 -18.06 11.19
C ASN A 394 0.16 -17.39 12.28
N ASP A 395 -0.39 -16.44 13.04
CA ASP A 395 0.26 -15.87 14.22
C ASP A 395 0.08 -16.78 15.44
N VAL A 396 0.70 -17.96 15.36
CA VAL A 396 0.47 -19.09 16.27
C VAL A 396 0.83 -18.82 17.73
N GLU A 397 1.72 -17.87 18.01
CA GLU A 397 2.16 -17.51 19.36
C GLU A 397 1.37 -16.35 19.99
N LEU A 398 0.45 -15.73 19.24
CA LEU A 398 -0.29 -14.55 19.69
C LEU A 398 -1.26 -14.92 20.83
N LYS A 399 -1.06 -14.32 22.01
CA LYS A 399 -1.81 -14.65 23.24
C LYS A 399 -3.00 -13.71 23.47
N THR A 400 -2.82 -12.44 23.11
CA THR A 400 -3.80 -11.38 23.29
C THR A 400 -3.73 -10.44 22.09
N LEU A 401 -4.88 -9.87 21.71
CA LEU A 401 -4.94 -8.90 20.64
C LEU A 401 -5.95 -7.82 21.01
N ASP A 402 -5.48 -6.58 21.11
CA ASP A 402 -6.32 -5.43 21.41
C ASP A 402 -6.79 -4.76 20.12
N LEU A 403 -8.10 -4.78 19.87
CA LEU A 403 -8.73 -4.29 18.64
C LEU A 403 -9.72 -3.15 18.88
N PHE A 404 -9.78 -2.57 20.09
CA PHE A 404 -10.86 -1.64 20.45
C PHE A 404 -10.96 -0.38 19.57
N ARG A 405 -9.85 0.04 18.96
CA ARG A 405 -9.79 1.22 18.06
C ARG A 405 -10.05 0.88 16.59
N PHE A 406 -10.21 -0.39 16.25
CA PHE A 406 -10.46 -0.79 14.87
C PHE A 406 -11.86 -0.33 14.44
N ASP A 407 -11.92 0.48 13.40
CA ASP A 407 -13.13 0.77 12.64
C ASP A 407 -13.11 -0.09 11.38
N THR A 408 -14.05 -1.04 11.28
CA THR A 408 -14.17 -1.96 10.13
C THR A 408 -15.32 -1.60 9.19
N SER A 409 -15.96 -0.42 9.37
CA SER A 409 -17.17 -0.03 8.65
C SER A 409 -17.03 0.08 7.13
N ASN A 410 -15.80 0.14 6.62
CA ASN A 410 -15.47 0.15 5.19
C ASN A 410 -14.89 -1.16 4.67
N VAL A 411 -14.67 -2.17 5.52
CA VAL A 411 -14.07 -3.44 5.14
C VAL A 411 -15.05 -4.29 4.34
N ILE A 412 -14.56 -4.84 3.21
CA ILE A 412 -15.30 -5.69 2.28
C ILE A 412 -14.80 -7.14 2.34
N ASN A 413 -13.51 -7.36 2.62
CA ASN A 413 -12.90 -8.70 2.69
C ASN A 413 -12.21 -8.95 4.05
N MET A 414 -12.62 -10.01 4.75
CA MET A 414 -12.06 -10.50 6.02
C MET A 414 -11.62 -11.98 5.96
N GLU A 415 -11.39 -12.53 4.76
CA GLU A 415 -10.97 -13.92 4.60
C GLU A 415 -9.70 -14.22 5.41
N TYR A 416 -9.61 -15.37 6.07
CA TYR A 416 -8.46 -15.80 6.87
C TYR A 416 -8.01 -14.84 7.99
N MET A 417 -8.76 -13.78 8.34
CA MET A 417 -8.25 -12.68 9.17
C MET A 417 -7.58 -13.13 10.48
N PHE A 418 -8.13 -14.15 11.15
CA PHE A 418 -7.58 -14.75 12.38
C PHE A 418 -7.23 -16.24 12.23
N SER A 419 -7.15 -16.72 10.99
CA SER A 419 -6.92 -18.14 10.71
C SER A 419 -5.64 -18.63 11.37
N HIS A 420 -5.71 -19.73 12.11
CA HIS A 420 -4.56 -20.38 12.76
C HIS A 420 -3.83 -19.50 13.80
N ALA A 421 -4.47 -18.46 14.35
CA ALA A 421 -4.02 -17.75 15.55
C ALA A 421 -4.25 -18.62 16.81
N SER A 422 -3.55 -19.75 16.86
CA SER A 422 -3.95 -20.94 17.63
C SER A 422 -3.84 -20.81 19.15
N LYS A 423 -3.14 -19.80 19.69
CA LYS A 423 -3.04 -19.51 21.13
C LYS A 423 -4.01 -18.47 21.65
N LEU A 424 -4.76 -17.77 20.78
CA LEU A 424 -5.82 -16.88 21.23
C LEU A 424 -6.92 -17.70 21.92
N THR A 425 -7.18 -17.38 23.18
CA THR A 425 -8.23 -18.02 23.99
C THR A 425 -9.54 -17.23 23.97
N THR A 426 -9.44 -15.92 23.78
CA THR A 426 -10.56 -14.97 23.67
C THR A 426 -10.23 -13.92 22.61
N LEU A 427 -11.28 -13.31 22.04
CA LEU A 427 -11.15 -12.25 21.05
C LEU A 427 -12.34 -11.29 21.19
N ASN A 428 -12.08 -10.01 21.42
CA ASN A 428 -13.12 -8.99 21.51
C ASN A 428 -13.34 -8.32 20.16
N LEU A 429 -14.54 -8.52 19.58
CA LEU A 429 -14.95 -7.98 18.28
C LEU A 429 -16.20 -7.08 18.38
N SER A 430 -16.52 -6.60 19.58
CA SER A 430 -17.75 -5.83 19.83
C SER A 430 -17.85 -4.53 19.01
N ASN A 431 -16.72 -3.96 18.61
CA ASN A 431 -16.62 -2.76 17.78
C ASN A 431 -16.66 -3.04 16.26
N PHE A 432 -16.69 -4.30 15.83
CA PHE A 432 -16.67 -4.63 14.41
C PHE A 432 -18.03 -4.34 13.76
N ASN A 433 -18.00 -3.59 12.67
CA ASN A 433 -19.10 -3.41 11.73
C ASN A 433 -18.78 -4.20 10.46
N THR A 434 -19.58 -5.23 10.16
CA THR A 434 -19.36 -6.12 9.00
C THR A 434 -20.39 -5.92 7.88
N SER A 435 -21.21 -4.86 7.92
CA SER A 435 -22.32 -4.62 6.98
C SER A 435 -21.94 -4.44 5.50
N LYS A 436 -20.65 -4.36 5.20
CA LYS A 436 -20.09 -4.30 3.84
C LYS A 436 -19.29 -5.55 3.45
N VAL A 437 -19.05 -6.47 4.38
CA VAL A 437 -18.21 -7.63 4.15
C VAL A 437 -18.93 -8.63 3.24
N THR A 438 -18.24 -9.10 2.21
CA THR A 438 -18.75 -10.11 1.26
C THR A 438 -18.05 -11.46 1.38
N ASN A 439 -16.83 -11.51 1.93
CA ASN A 439 -16.05 -12.74 2.12
C ASN A 439 -15.57 -12.86 3.58
N MET A 440 -16.00 -13.94 4.26
CA MET A 440 -15.59 -14.33 5.61
C MET A 440 -14.99 -15.75 5.65
N SER A 441 -14.58 -16.28 4.49
CA SER A 441 -13.98 -17.61 4.41
C SER A 441 -12.80 -17.75 5.36
N ASN A 442 -12.71 -18.89 6.05
CA ASN A 442 -11.63 -19.23 6.98
C ASN A 442 -11.38 -18.22 8.14
N MET A 443 -12.25 -17.23 8.38
CA MET A 443 -11.95 -16.11 9.29
C MET A 443 -11.48 -16.55 10.68
N PHE A 444 -12.08 -17.60 11.25
CA PHE A 444 -11.74 -18.19 12.55
C PHE A 444 -11.25 -19.64 12.44
N SER A 445 -10.82 -20.06 11.24
CA SER A 445 -10.34 -21.42 10.99
C SER A 445 -9.13 -21.74 11.85
N ARG A 446 -9.05 -22.95 12.42
CA ARG A 446 -7.90 -23.45 13.20
C ARG A 446 -7.53 -22.62 14.44
N MET A 447 -8.49 -21.89 15.01
CA MET A 447 -8.31 -21.23 16.31
C MET A 447 -8.46 -22.26 17.45
N TYR A 448 -7.52 -23.20 17.55
CA TYR A 448 -7.59 -24.40 18.42
C TYR A 448 -7.74 -24.10 19.92
N SER A 449 -7.35 -22.91 20.39
CA SER A 449 -7.45 -22.53 21.80
C SER A 449 -8.66 -21.68 22.16
N LEU A 450 -9.46 -21.23 21.17
CA LEU A 450 -10.58 -20.32 21.39
C LEU A 450 -11.70 -21.02 22.16
N THR A 451 -12.05 -20.50 23.34
CA THR A 451 -13.08 -21.12 24.21
C THR A 451 -14.43 -20.41 24.15
N GLY A 452 -14.46 -19.16 23.67
CA GLY A 452 -15.68 -18.39 23.46
C GLY A 452 -15.47 -17.31 22.40
N LEU A 453 -16.54 -17.00 21.67
CA LEU A 453 -16.54 -16.02 20.59
C LEU A 453 -17.87 -15.26 20.57
N ASN A 454 -17.82 -13.95 20.82
CA ASN A 454 -18.98 -13.07 20.69
C ASN A 454 -18.94 -12.35 19.35
N ILE A 455 -19.89 -12.70 18.48
CA ILE A 455 -20.05 -12.15 17.12
C ILE A 455 -21.47 -11.60 16.91
N SER A 456 -22.15 -11.21 17.98
CA SER A 456 -23.52 -10.64 17.94
C SER A 456 -23.61 -9.32 17.16
N SER A 457 -22.50 -8.59 17.00
CA SER A 457 -22.41 -7.35 16.21
C SER A 457 -22.33 -7.60 14.70
N PHE A 458 -22.14 -8.84 14.25
CA PHE A 458 -21.92 -9.12 12.83
C PHE A 458 -23.21 -8.97 12.03
N ASP A 459 -23.15 -8.21 10.95
CA ASP A 459 -24.11 -8.23 9.85
C ASP A 459 -23.50 -9.07 8.71
N THR A 460 -24.10 -10.22 8.41
CA THR A 460 -23.64 -11.13 7.35
C THR A 460 -24.50 -11.06 6.09
N SER A 461 -25.42 -10.09 6.00
CA SER A 461 -26.43 -10.03 4.92
C SER A 461 -25.87 -9.91 3.50
N LYS A 462 -24.60 -9.49 3.36
CA LYS A 462 -23.88 -9.40 2.09
C LYS A 462 -22.84 -10.48 1.86
N VAL A 463 -22.63 -11.37 2.84
CA VAL A 463 -21.59 -12.40 2.74
C VAL A 463 -22.02 -13.47 1.76
N THR A 464 -21.15 -13.77 0.79
CA THR A 464 -21.38 -14.80 -0.23
C THR A 464 -20.57 -16.07 0.00
N ASP A 465 -19.43 -15.97 0.71
CA ASP A 465 -18.56 -17.10 1.05
C ASP A 465 -18.30 -17.19 2.55
N MET A 466 -18.65 -18.35 3.14
CA MET A 466 -18.44 -18.71 4.55
C MET A 466 -17.71 -20.05 4.69
N ASN A 467 -17.02 -20.52 3.65
CA ASN A 467 -16.34 -21.81 3.72
C ASN A 467 -15.26 -21.80 4.82
N HIS A 468 -15.15 -22.90 5.56
CA HIS A 468 -14.24 -23.08 6.69
C HIS A 468 -14.32 -22.01 7.81
N MET A 469 -15.35 -21.14 7.86
CA MET A 469 -15.36 -19.96 8.73
C MET A 469 -15.03 -20.28 10.20
N PHE A 470 -15.53 -21.39 10.74
CA PHE A 470 -15.28 -21.85 12.11
C PHE A 470 -14.57 -23.23 12.16
N SER A 471 -14.05 -23.69 11.01
CA SER A 471 -13.43 -25.01 10.89
C SER A 471 -12.31 -25.16 11.91
N GLU A 472 -12.24 -26.32 12.58
CA GLU A 472 -11.19 -26.65 13.54
C GLU A 472 -11.09 -25.71 14.77
N ALA A 473 -12.10 -24.87 15.06
CA ALA A 473 -12.22 -24.15 16.34
C ALA A 473 -12.65 -25.10 17.47
N SER A 474 -11.81 -26.11 17.73
CA SER A 474 -12.19 -27.37 18.35
C SER A 474 -12.56 -27.29 19.83
N LYS A 475 -12.22 -26.20 20.53
CA LYS A 475 -12.58 -25.95 21.93
C LYS A 475 -13.86 -25.13 22.15
N LEU A 476 -14.48 -24.61 21.08
CA LEU A 476 -15.76 -23.92 21.21
C LEU A 476 -16.87 -24.91 21.59
N ILE A 477 -17.48 -24.69 22.75
CA ILE A 477 -18.57 -25.54 23.28
C ILE A 477 -19.94 -25.11 22.75
N SER A 478 -20.11 -23.82 22.48
CA SER A 478 -21.32 -23.18 21.98
C SER A 478 -20.96 -22.00 21.07
N LEU A 479 -21.83 -21.71 20.09
CA LEU A 479 -21.69 -20.58 19.18
C LEU A 479 -23.07 -19.99 18.91
N ASP A 480 -23.26 -18.70 19.23
CA ASP A 480 -24.49 -17.98 18.90
C ASP A 480 -24.39 -17.38 17.50
N LEU A 481 -25.30 -17.81 16.63
CA LEU A 481 -25.40 -17.38 15.23
C LEU A 481 -26.75 -16.72 14.94
N SER A 482 -27.52 -16.32 15.96
CA SER A 482 -28.88 -15.81 15.80
C SER A 482 -28.98 -14.56 14.93
N ASN A 483 -27.91 -13.77 14.83
CA ASN A 483 -27.79 -12.59 13.98
C ASN A 483 -27.40 -12.88 12.52
N PHE A 484 -27.06 -14.12 12.17
CA PHE A 484 -26.59 -14.45 10.82
C PHE A 484 -27.74 -14.41 9.81
N ASN A 485 -27.47 -13.76 8.68
CA ASN A 485 -28.27 -13.85 7.47
C ASN A 485 -27.42 -14.53 6.38
N THR A 486 -27.81 -15.73 5.96
CA THR A 486 -27.06 -16.52 4.97
C THR A 486 -27.70 -16.53 3.58
N SER A 487 -28.70 -15.67 3.33
CA SER A 487 -29.50 -15.71 2.09
C SER A 487 -28.70 -15.49 0.80
N GLN A 488 -27.50 -14.89 0.88
CA GLN A 488 -26.59 -14.68 -0.26
C GLN A 488 -25.42 -15.67 -0.30
N VAL A 489 -25.32 -16.59 0.66
CA VAL A 489 -24.19 -17.51 0.76
C VAL A 489 -24.33 -18.61 -0.28
N THR A 490 -23.27 -18.82 -1.07
CA THR A 490 -23.20 -19.87 -2.09
C THR A 490 -22.29 -21.04 -1.69
N ASN A 491 -21.36 -20.82 -0.77
CA ASN A 491 -20.41 -21.83 -0.29
C ASN A 491 -20.40 -21.91 1.25
N MET A 492 -20.76 -23.08 1.79
CA MET A 492 -20.73 -23.42 3.22
C MET A 492 -19.83 -24.63 3.51
N SER A 493 -18.97 -25.02 2.55
CA SER A 493 -18.10 -26.18 2.73
C SER A 493 -17.21 -26.03 3.97
N ASN A 494 -17.09 -27.11 4.73
CA ASN A 494 -16.31 -27.17 5.98
C ASN A 494 -16.67 -26.13 7.07
N MET A 495 -17.79 -25.41 6.98
CA MET A 495 -18.07 -24.26 7.88
C MET A 495 -17.92 -24.58 9.37
N PHE A 496 -18.36 -25.78 9.80
CA PHE A 496 -18.27 -26.26 11.19
C PHE A 496 -17.43 -27.55 11.32
N SER A 497 -16.60 -27.85 10.32
CA SER A 497 -15.78 -29.06 10.29
C SER A 497 -14.82 -29.12 11.48
N TYR A 498 -14.62 -30.29 12.09
CA TYR A 498 -13.71 -30.52 13.23
C TYR A 498 -13.97 -29.65 14.48
N MET A 499 -15.18 -29.14 14.67
CA MET A 499 -15.59 -28.49 15.93
C MET A 499 -15.89 -29.54 17.02
N HIS A 500 -14.86 -30.25 17.48
CA HIS A 500 -15.00 -31.44 18.34
C HIS A 500 -15.81 -31.22 19.62
N SER A 501 -15.68 -30.08 20.28
CA SER A 501 -16.36 -29.77 21.56
C SER A 501 -17.75 -29.14 21.42
N LEU A 502 -18.23 -28.85 20.21
CA LEU A 502 -19.51 -28.18 20.01
C LEU A 502 -20.67 -29.10 20.40
N THR A 503 -21.45 -28.71 21.41
CA THR A 503 -22.51 -29.55 22.00
C THR A 503 -23.91 -29.26 21.45
N SER A 504 -24.12 -28.04 20.96
CA SER A 504 -25.36 -27.61 20.33
C SER A 504 -25.09 -26.57 19.25
N LEU A 505 -25.97 -26.52 18.24
CA LEU A 505 -25.86 -25.58 17.15
C LEU A 505 -27.27 -25.21 16.66
N ASN A 506 -27.65 -23.93 16.81
CA ASN A 506 -28.92 -23.41 16.33
C ASN A 506 -28.74 -22.79 14.94
N LEU A 507 -29.40 -23.38 13.93
CA LEU A 507 -29.34 -22.94 12.54
C LEU A 507 -30.70 -22.47 12.01
N SER A 508 -31.68 -22.23 12.88
CA SER A 508 -33.07 -21.92 12.48
C SER A 508 -33.22 -20.68 11.61
N ASN A 509 -32.28 -19.73 11.69
CA ASN A 509 -32.21 -18.51 10.89
C ASN A 509 -31.48 -18.69 9.55
N PHE A 510 -30.86 -19.85 9.29
CA PHE A 510 -30.12 -20.07 8.05
C PHE A 510 -31.09 -20.15 6.86
N ASN A 511 -30.76 -19.42 5.80
CA ASN A 511 -31.38 -19.56 4.50
C ASN A 511 -30.33 -20.10 3.52
N THR A 512 -30.50 -21.32 3.07
CA THR A 512 -29.52 -22.01 2.22
C THR A 512 -29.92 -22.05 0.74
N HIS A 513 -30.92 -21.28 0.32
CA HIS A 513 -31.49 -21.41 -1.02
C HIS A 513 -30.48 -21.13 -2.15
N GLN A 514 -29.40 -20.38 -1.91
CA GLN A 514 -28.34 -20.10 -2.90
C GLN A 514 -27.12 -21.02 -2.75
N VAL A 515 -27.08 -21.87 -1.73
CA VAL A 515 -25.92 -22.70 -1.43
C VAL A 515 -25.77 -23.77 -2.50
N VAL A 516 -24.56 -23.87 -3.06
CA VAL A 516 -24.17 -24.86 -4.06
C VAL A 516 -23.28 -25.95 -3.45
N ASN A 517 -22.44 -25.60 -2.48
CA ASN A 517 -21.50 -26.51 -1.85
C ASN A 517 -21.69 -26.58 -0.32
N MET A 518 -22.01 -27.78 0.20
CA MET A 518 -22.14 -28.12 1.62
C MET A 518 -21.18 -29.25 2.05
N SER A 519 -20.15 -29.55 1.24
CA SER A 519 -19.25 -30.64 1.55
C SER A 519 -18.53 -30.42 2.88
N TYR A 520 -18.36 -31.49 3.65
CA TYR A 520 -17.72 -31.49 4.98
C TYR A 520 -18.34 -30.54 6.02
N MET A 521 -19.53 -29.97 5.80
CA MET A 521 -20.06 -28.87 6.64
C MET A 521 -20.08 -29.18 8.14
N PHE A 522 -20.44 -30.42 8.53
CA PHE A 522 -20.47 -30.91 9.93
C PHE A 522 -19.51 -32.09 10.16
N CYS A 523 -18.53 -32.27 9.27
CA CYS A 523 -17.56 -33.35 9.36
C CYS A 523 -16.81 -33.30 10.70
N TYR A 524 -16.67 -34.43 11.40
CA TYR A 524 -16.01 -34.52 12.71
C TYR A 524 -16.57 -33.57 13.80
N THR A 525 -17.86 -33.21 13.80
CA THR A 525 -18.47 -32.54 14.96
C THR A 525 -18.86 -33.55 16.05
N LEU A 526 -17.85 -34.08 16.75
CA LEU A 526 -17.96 -35.27 17.60
C LEU A 526 -18.97 -35.15 18.75
N SER A 527 -19.16 -33.97 19.32
CA SER A 527 -20.02 -33.76 20.51
C SER A 527 -21.48 -33.44 20.22
N LEU A 528 -21.86 -33.18 18.96
CA LEU A 528 -23.24 -32.91 18.61
C LEU A 528 -24.11 -34.16 18.77
N THR A 529 -25.21 -34.02 19.53
CA THR A 529 -26.19 -35.10 19.78
C THR A 529 -27.48 -34.94 18.98
N ALA A 530 -27.77 -33.73 18.53
CA ALA A 530 -28.90 -33.41 17.68
C ALA A 530 -28.52 -32.28 16.71
N LEU A 531 -29.16 -32.28 15.54
CA LEU A 531 -28.98 -31.26 14.51
C LEU A 531 -30.32 -31.00 13.81
N ASN A 532 -30.81 -29.76 13.89
CA ASN A 532 -32.05 -29.36 13.22
C ASN A 532 -31.73 -28.67 11.89
N LEU A 533 -32.14 -29.30 10.79
CA LEU A 533 -31.94 -28.81 9.41
C LEU A 533 -33.28 -28.58 8.69
N SER A 534 -34.38 -28.43 9.43
CA SER A 534 -35.73 -28.34 8.83
C SER A 534 -35.95 -27.12 7.92
N ASN A 535 -35.15 -26.07 8.08
CA ASN A 535 -35.16 -24.86 7.28
C ASN A 535 -34.21 -24.89 6.06
N PHE A 536 -33.43 -25.96 5.88
CA PHE A 536 -32.47 -26.05 4.78
C PHE A 536 -33.21 -26.28 3.46
N ASN A 537 -32.97 -25.38 2.51
CA ASN A 537 -33.27 -25.58 1.10
C ASN A 537 -32.02 -26.05 0.37
N THR A 538 -32.04 -27.28 -0.16
CA THR A 538 -30.89 -27.88 -0.86
C THR A 538 -31.08 -27.99 -2.37
N SER A 539 -32.11 -27.35 -2.96
CA SER A 539 -32.46 -27.50 -4.38
C SER A 539 -31.38 -27.02 -5.35
N ASN A 540 -30.41 -26.23 -4.87
CA ASN A 540 -29.27 -25.75 -5.66
C ASN A 540 -27.95 -26.46 -5.31
N VAL A 541 -27.94 -27.36 -4.31
CA VAL A 541 -26.71 -28.01 -3.85
C VAL A 541 -26.28 -29.09 -4.84
N THR A 542 -25.00 -29.06 -5.21
CA THR A 542 -24.39 -30.06 -6.09
C THR A 542 -23.41 -30.97 -5.36
N ASP A 543 -22.88 -30.55 -4.20
CA ASP A 543 -21.91 -31.33 -3.41
C ASP A 543 -22.29 -31.36 -1.92
N MET A 544 -22.51 -32.57 -1.41
CA MET A 544 -22.77 -32.90 0.01
C MET A 544 -21.78 -33.96 0.53
N SER A 545 -20.66 -34.17 -0.16
CA SER A 545 -19.67 -35.16 0.24
C SER A 545 -19.19 -34.89 1.67
N TYR A 546 -19.06 -35.94 2.48
CA TYR A 546 -18.61 -35.89 3.87
C TYR A 546 -19.44 -34.98 4.82
N MET A 547 -20.62 -34.52 4.41
CA MET A 547 -21.37 -33.51 5.17
C MET A 547 -21.64 -33.92 6.63
N PHE A 548 -21.93 -35.20 6.88
CA PHE A 548 -22.17 -35.79 8.21
C PHE A 548 -21.16 -36.90 8.55
N TYR A 549 -19.96 -36.83 7.97
CA TYR A 549 -18.91 -37.81 8.19
C TYR A 549 -18.40 -37.74 9.63
N ILE A 550 -18.37 -38.88 10.33
CA ILE A 550 -17.93 -39.03 11.72
C ILE A 550 -18.65 -38.06 12.65
N MET A 551 -19.95 -38.30 12.77
CA MET A 551 -20.82 -37.72 13.80
C MET A 551 -21.37 -38.86 14.68
N PRO A 552 -20.55 -39.46 15.55
CA PRO A 552 -20.90 -40.69 16.26
C PRO A 552 -22.03 -40.50 17.28
N ASN A 553 -22.22 -39.29 17.82
CA ASN A 553 -23.20 -39.01 18.88
C ASN A 553 -24.61 -38.65 18.38
N LEU A 554 -24.82 -38.50 17.08
CA LEU A 554 -26.17 -38.33 16.53
C LEU A 554 -26.95 -39.64 16.63
N THR A 555 -28.17 -39.59 17.18
CA THR A 555 -29.08 -40.76 17.25
C THR A 555 -30.07 -40.80 16.10
N SER A 556 -30.47 -39.63 15.61
CA SER A 556 -31.31 -39.51 14.42
C SER A 556 -30.97 -38.24 13.65
N LEU A 557 -31.28 -38.26 12.35
CA LEU A 557 -31.06 -37.13 11.46
C LEU A 557 -32.32 -36.88 10.63
N ASN A 558 -32.83 -35.65 10.63
CA ASN A 558 -34.02 -35.29 9.86
C ASN A 558 -33.64 -34.51 8.61
N LEU A 559 -33.80 -35.15 7.45
CA LEU A 559 -33.52 -34.62 6.12
C LEU A 559 -34.81 -34.50 5.29
N SER A 560 -35.98 -34.41 5.93
CA SER A 560 -37.28 -34.35 5.24
C SER A 560 -37.46 -33.19 4.27
N GLY A 561 -36.71 -32.09 4.45
CA GLY A 561 -36.71 -30.93 3.56
C GLY A 561 -35.68 -30.98 2.43
N PHE A 562 -34.84 -32.01 2.35
CA PHE A 562 -33.75 -32.07 1.38
C PHE A 562 -34.30 -32.40 -0.02
N ASP A 563 -33.96 -31.54 -0.98
CA ASP A 563 -34.04 -31.79 -2.42
C ASP A 563 -32.64 -32.19 -2.92
N THR A 564 -32.50 -33.41 -3.44
CA THR A 564 -31.23 -33.95 -3.93
C THR A 564 -31.14 -34.02 -5.45
N SER A 565 -32.11 -33.44 -6.18
CA SER A 565 -32.23 -33.55 -7.64
C SER A 565 -31.02 -32.99 -8.43
N ARG A 566 -30.19 -32.17 -7.78
CA ARG A 566 -28.96 -31.60 -8.36
C ARG A 566 -27.67 -32.13 -7.75
N VAL A 567 -27.74 -32.98 -6.74
CA VAL A 567 -26.56 -33.46 -6.03
C VAL A 567 -25.80 -34.45 -6.90
N ALA A 568 -24.56 -34.08 -7.24
CA ALA A 568 -23.64 -34.92 -7.99
C ALA A 568 -22.72 -35.74 -7.08
N ASN A 569 -22.41 -35.24 -5.88
CA ASN A 569 -21.48 -35.88 -4.96
C ASN A 569 -22.07 -36.06 -3.56
N MET A 570 -22.16 -37.32 -3.12
CA MET A 570 -22.50 -37.75 -1.76
C MET A 570 -21.43 -38.69 -1.17
N ASP A 571 -20.19 -38.64 -1.67
CA ASP A 571 -19.09 -39.47 -1.16
C ASP A 571 -19.03 -39.38 0.37
N ARG A 572 -19.11 -40.54 1.02
CA ARG A 572 -19.07 -40.70 2.47
C ARG A 572 -19.97 -39.78 3.30
N ILE A 573 -21.10 -39.33 2.74
CA ILE A 573 -22.00 -38.36 3.38
C ILE A 573 -22.38 -38.73 4.81
N PHE A 574 -22.66 -40.01 5.09
CA PHE A 574 -23.04 -40.48 6.42
C PHE A 574 -21.96 -41.33 7.08
N SER A 575 -20.79 -41.57 6.51
CA SER A 575 -19.91 -42.66 7.00
C SER A 575 -19.22 -42.34 8.32
N ASN A 576 -18.70 -43.39 8.97
CA ASN A 576 -17.65 -43.28 9.99
C ASN A 576 -16.33 -43.81 9.41
N SER A 577 -15.17 -43.28 9.84
CA SER A 577 -13.88 -43.90 9.53
C SER A 577 -13.70 -45.20 10.29
N ASP A 578 -12.69 -45.97 9.91
CA ASP A 578 -12.23 -47.10 10.71
C ASP A 578 -11.74 -46.58 12.07
N GLY A 579 -12.05 -47.33 13.13
CA GLY A 579 -11.86 -46.93 14.53
C GLY A 579 -13.11 -46.35 15.21
N TYR A 580 -14.04 -45.75 14.46
CA TYR A 580 -15.29 -45.18 14.98
C TYR A 580 -16.50 -46.11 14.84
N GLU A 581 -16.30 -47.35 14.39
CA GLU A 581 -17.41 -48.30 14.20
C GLU A 581 -18.13 -48.71 15.49
N TYR A 582 -17.48 -48.60 16.66
CA TYR A 582 -18.05 -48.95 17.96
C TYR A 582 -18.78 -47.78 18.62
N ASP A 583 -18.52 -46.56 18.14
CA ASP A 583 -19.13 -45.33 18.65
C ASP A 583 -20.37 -44.90 17.85
N ASP A 584 -20.75 -45.65 16.82
CA ASP A 584 -21.94 -45.34 16.02
C ASP A 584 -23.21 -45.40 16.86
N LYS A 585 -23.93 -44.27 16.93
CA LYS A 585 -25.26 -44.17 17.57
C LYS A 585 -26.37 -43.80 16.61
N LEU A 586 -26.09 -43.60 15.31
CA LEU A 586 -27.11 -43.15 14.36
C LEU A 586 -28.05 -44.30 14.02
N GLU A 587 -29.29 -44.23 14.50
CA GLU A 587 -30.29 -45.28 14.34
C GLU A 587 -31.24 -45.01 13.18
N LYS A 588 -31.59 -43.74 12.93
CA LYS A 588 -32.62 -43.37 11.93
C LYS A 588 -32.26 -42.11 11.14
N ILE A 589 -32.50 -42.16 9.84
CA ILE A 589 -32.50 -40.99 8.96
C ILE A 589 -33.93 -40.79 8.44
N TYR A 590 -34.53 -39.64 8.71
CA TYR A 590 -35.90 -39.31 8.31
C TYR A 590 -35.93 -38.51 7.01
N VAL A 591 -36.76 -38.93 6.06
CA VAL A 591 -36.97 -38.24 4.77
C VAL A 591 -38.47 -38.19 4.42
N ASN A 592 -38.88 -37.28 3.54
CA ASN A 592 -40.26 -37.23 3.02
C ASN A 592 -40.45 -38.06 1.75
N ASN A 593 -39.41 -38.11 0.90
CA ASN A 593 -39.37 -38.85 -0.36
C ASN A 593 -38.01 -39.58 -0.46
N ASP A 594 -37.92 -40.54 -1.38
CA ASP A 594 -36.63 -41.12 -1.78
C ASP A 594 -35.68 -40.00 -2.25
N PHE A 595 -34.38 -40.17 -2.04
CA PHE A 595 -33.43 -39.23 -2.62
C PHE A 595 -33.44 -39.39 -4.14
N ASP A 596 -33.50 -38.27 -4.86
CA ASP A 596 -33.23 -38.26 -6.30
C ASP A 596 -31.72 -38.47 -6.51
N ILE A 597 -31.40 -39.57 -7.19
CA ILE A 597 -30.04 -40.03 -7.47
C ILE A 597 -29.69 -39.91 -8.97
N SER A 598 -30.53 -39.25 -9.77
CA SER A 598 -30.38 -39.16 -11.23
C SER A 598 -29.12 -38.39 -11.67
N LYS A 599 -28.63 -37.48 -10.82
CA LYS A 599 -27.41 -36.69 -11.03
C LYS A 599 -26.19 -37.21 -10.28
N LEU A 600 -26.35 -38.21 -9.42
CA LEU A 600 -25.30 -38.69 -8.51
C LEU A 600 -24.20 -39.43 -9.27
N THR A 601 -23.00 -38.87 -9.31
CA THR A 601 -21.79 -39.46 -9.91
C THR A 601 -20.86 -40.08 -8.88
N ASP A 602 -20.75 -39.48 -7.69
CA ASP A 602 -19.84 -39.91 -6.63
C ASP A 602 -20.60 -40.26 -5.34
N TYR A 603 -20.43 -41.50 -4.89
CA TYR A 603 -21.28 -42.10 -3.85
C TYR A 603 -20.55 -43.23 -3.10
N SER A 604 -19.22 -43.20 -3.07
CA SER A 604 -18.45 -44.25 -2.41
C SER A 604 -18.66 -44.24 -0.90
N GLY A 605 -18.82 -45.44 -0.34
CA GLY A 605 -18.79 -45.68 1.10
C GLY A 605 -19.83 -44.93 1.93
N MET A 606 -20.94 -44.42 1.37
CA MET A 606 -21.91 -43.53 2.02
C MET A 606 -22.34 -43.95 3.44
N PHE A 607 -22.46 -45.25 3.68
CA PHE A 607 -22.91 -45.82 4.95
C PHE A 607 -21.82 -46.62 5.68
N LYS A 608 -20.55 -46.54 5.23
CA LYS A 608 -19.44 -47.28 5.85
C LYS A 608 -19.43 -47.08 7.36
N ASN A 609 -19.31 -48.19 8.09
CA ASN A 609 -19.27 -48.26 9.56
C ASN A 609 -20.53 -47.77 10.30
N ARG A 610 -21.69 -47.64 9.63
CA ARG A 610 -23.00 -47.37 10.27
C ARG A 610 -23.71 -48.65 10.73
N LYS A 611 -23.20 -49.24 11.81
CA LYS A 611 -23.68 -50.52 12.35
C LYS A 611 -25.04 -50.42 13.06
N LYS A 612 -25.45 -49.23 13.53
CA LYS A 612 -26.73 -49.01 14.23
C LYS A 612 -27.87 -48.54 13.34
N LEU A 613 -27.56 -48.02 12.15
CA LEU A 613 -28.56 -47.46 11.25
C LEU A 613 -29.55 -48.53 10.76
N ARG A 614 -30.84 -48.24 10.84
CA ARG A 614 -31.93 -49.09 10.35
C ARG A 614 -32.91 -48.27 9.52
N GLY A 615 -33.43 -48.90 8.46
CA GLY A 615 -34.60 -48.39 7.74
C GLY A 615 -35.86 -48.38 8.61
N GLY A 616 -36.91 -47.69 8.16
CA GLY A 616 -38.16 -47.54 8.92
C GLY A 616 -38.87 -48.85 9.27
N ALA A 617 -38.74 -49.88 8.41
CA ALA A 617 -39.25 -51.23 8.63
C ALA A 617 -38.16 -52.19 9.17
N GLY A 618 -36.98 -51.66 9.52
CA GLY A 618 -35.89 -52.40 10.14
C GLY A 618 -34.82 -52.93 9.18
N SER A 619 -34.84 -52.57 7.88
CA SER A 619 -33.82 -53.05 6.94
C SER A 619 -32.41 -52.63 7.31
N PHE A 620 -31.44 -53.53 7.09
CA PHE A 620 -30.00 -53.27 7.26
C PHE A 620 -29.14 -54.25 6.45
N LEU A 621 -27.87 -53.89 6.25
CA LEU A 621 -26.81 -54.78 5.78
C LEU A 621 -25.86 -55.15 6.91
N ALA A 622 -25.39 -56.39 6.91
CA ALA A 622 -24.36 -56.86 7.87
C ALA A 622 -23.04 -56.09 7.70
N ASP A 623 -22.68 -55.76 6.46
CA ASP A 623 -21.62 -54.82 6.13
C ASP A 623 -22.22 -53.55 5.49
N PRO A 624 -22.40 -52.47 6.27
CA PRO A 624 -22.93 -51.20 5.77
C PRO A 624 -22.12 -50.58 4.63
N SER A 625 -20.83 -50.94 4.46
CA SER A 625 -20.00 -50.42 3.36
C SER A 625 -20.45 -50.90 1.97
N THR A 626 -21.21 -52.00 1.93
CA THR A 626 -21.78 -52.56 0.70
C THR A 626 -23.11 -51.90 0.28
N ALA A 627 -23.65 -50.99 1.10
CA ALA A 627 -24.85 -50.23 0.74
C ALA A 627 -24.52 -49.15 -0.28
N ASP A 628 -25.03 -49.35 -1.49
CA ASP A 628 -24.84 -48.46 -2.64
C ASP A 628 -26.10 -47.59 -2.90
N LYS A 629 -26.17 -46.87 -4.02
CA LYS A 629 -27.29 -46.00 -4.46
C LYS A 629 -28.69 -46.55 -4.15
N PRO A 630 -29.01 -47.85 -4.37
CA PRO A 630 -30.36 -48.37 -4.12
C PRO A 630 -30.82 -48.26 -2.66
N TRP A 631 -29.90 -48.02 -1.70
CA TRP A 631 -30.23 -47.87 -0.28
C TRP A 631 -30.59 -46.42 0.14
N LEU A 632 -30.39 -45.43 -0.74
CA LEU A 632 -30.80 -44.02 -0.55
C LEU A 632 -32.31 -43.80 -0.76
N ARG A 633 -33.14 -44.62 -0.11
CA ARG A 633 -34.61 -44.59 -0.27
C ARG A 633 -35.32 -44.94 1.03
N ILE A 634 -36.60 -44.62 1.08
CA ILE A 634 -37.50 -45.03 2.15
C ILE A 634 -37.58 -46.55 2.17
N ASP A 635 -37.42 -47.10 3.37
CA ASP A 635 -37.44 -48.54 3.61
C ASP A 635 -38.83 -49.14 3.41
N ASP A 636 -38.95 -50.05 2.44
CA ASP A 636 -40.17 -50.78 2.10
C ASP A 636 -39.86 -52.24 1.68
N PRO A 637 -39.39 -53.07 2.62
CA PRO A 637 -38.98 -54.44 2.32
C PRO A 637 -40.17 -55.34 1.95
N ALA A 638 -41.39 -54.99 2.37
CA ALA A 638 -42.62 -55.70 2.00
C ALA A 638 -42.87 -55.70 0.48
N HIS A 639 -42.35 -54.71 -0.24
CA HIS A 639 -42.40 -54.61 -1.70
C HIS A 639 -41.02 -54.83 -2.36
N GLY A 640 -40.09 -55.48 -1.66
CA GLY A 640 -38.75 -55.79 -2.19
C GLY A 640 -37.83 -54.57 -2.33
N ARG A 641 -38.10 -53.49 -1.59
CA ARG A 641 -37.35 -52.23 -1.65
C ARG A 641 -36.71 -51.90 -0.29
N PRO A 642 -35.71 -52.68 0.20
CA PRO A 642 -35.00 -52.31 1.42
C PRO A 642 -34.29 -50.95 1.24
N GLY A 643 -34.24 -50.16 2.29
CA GLY A 643 -33.57 -48.85 2.30
C GLY A 643 -33.16 -48.44 3.72
N TYR A 644 -32.32 -47.41 3.83
CA TYR A 644 -31.88 -46.91 5.13
C TYR A 644 -32.69 -45.72 5.64
N PHE A 645 -33.66 -45.22 4.88
CA PHE A 645 -34.46 -44.08 5.31
C PHE A 645 -35.78 -44.50 5.94
N THR A 646 -36.20 -43.72 6.93
CA THR A 646 -37.51 -43.81 7.57
C THR A 646 -38.37 -42.68 7.03
N ARG A 647 -39.61 -42.97 6.59
CA ARG A 647 -40.54 -41.90 6.22
C ARG A 647 -40.86 -41.08 7.47
N LYS A 648 -40.76 -39.75 7.37
CA LYS A 648 -41.17 -38.87 8.48
C LYS A 648 -42.65 -39.11 8.80
N PRO A 649 -43.02 -39.30 10.08
CA PRO A 649 -44.40 -39.52 10.50
C PRO A 649 -45.37 -38.42 10.06
#